data_AF-A0A177MVL6-F1
#
_entry.id   AF-A0A177MVL6-F1
#
_cell.length_a   1.000
_cell.length_b   1.000
_cell.length_c   1.000
_cell.angle_alpha   90.00
_cell.angle_beta   90.00
_cell.angle_gamma   90.00
#
_symmetry.space_group_name_H-M   'P 1'
#
loop_
_entity.id
_entity.type
_entity.pdbx_description
1 polymer ?
#
loop_
_entity_poly.entity_id
_entity_poly.type
_entity_poly.pdbx_seq_one_letter_code
_entity_poly.pdbx_strand_id
1 'polypeptide(L)'
;MSMILLHNPIASSRSLQRVHMFPGRHLGEEEFDREQAYADARLAAVLQSRSAGIVHGLDLQLGPNGIAEPGFSVGSGLALAANGQALGLYYPLRAEWQDLIDTYLNRSQAASAVGVYYLMLTRGDRQIDGPGVDPCQRTELDPTRDTQRVLAGSLALQRINISDTAVNTWPRDRVENWVAADRVDAGFMAKLGHAVPLALLAVVSNEDASYRIAWLSQEAGRYEAVPNSGYRVLLNQTGAAMRRVMQAAGLPANVGISLPQFLQDNLHLDFLPAAGQLPLDWLQNPAAPAPNLLWLPTHLGIDMVPVPEEAVIELLNGHIARRVIDLRQPAGDKIRLLLAVNEPDYRPTLLDIPQTDSVLESDIFRFYMRAYEAWRKWRQQFDALYFVEPSNTPPLAGGIGVIEHAVLDPAQFKNLDLPKPEIPPALPLTIFEKVIARANSEQQDPQNPGTPYPYSKGVPALPNFYSNWLGADGNPPPIAVPNDDGLVVQYAVALVELEAIENQIRAIRSRVEKTRDFLLLQRQQLDSQTVALAALAGGVAGDGTGLQVARWLPYANLNATEIPNNVEKAVSTESVVSNAPKAVFATASAGLFNSAISQMAAPKISASSALSKNLLSNALASTSSVSKSAFLLTSKPQTYSAFELGINKNRLDMLSRITKEAVSKPAFEAKEYRFGVIDHISPEINEYAKAYYGMKELLATLTDLFDPTDAATLRKQMEKIGVVEDDQAGANATNPFERSGKLESPAVLDNLADKNAPNNPQRSSLLKTQYRYHALFKAGRILTQWIAIFEARYNNIERKLQGKLREQANKLAQIDKLAGLIRVARETLEGMDRFRVEQLGDYGVAQRLLDEDWRQVWALNNERTRILTKALRGLYYVRVRGTPVSAALADPLTLRYGSSKDIVPGCDWEEEVDLPAALDPFFAAICEIPMDDWAGLKPLRPKLPPFQQFDYLGQLRQARFKARPSSLLTPANTDTLQARLQTVHLQTQTVMQQWASLSLPAFTASSLQTQAAAAKVLALEDLAGTAGPLRKPAHELREQLEHCQSCLLEKLNLLPPSLRLQWGQLAEDDQIRVEDVSWWPGMDRAEADDFNAARTVSELIAWWFRQLDRDASAASRSAMRNMIRAVLIHASLGDPQEIIRGNVHVPPRLAAIGERLQVKLNRPPLPGTRLQLLDTEQRVVAVLAVEDHSPQSTQVTIVDMLQSGVKINTRFSVVANKLTQQRL
;
A
#
# COMPACT_ATOMS: atom_id res chain seq x y z
N MET A 1 28.15 -30.63 73.11
CA MET A 1 29.36 -29.91 72.67
C MET A 1 29.32 -29.84 71.15
N SER A 2 29.26 -28.63 70.58
CA SER A 2 28.87 -28.39 69.17
C SER A 2 29.91 -27.55 68.41
N MET A 3 31.18 -27.97 68.43
CA MET A 3 32.19 -27.45 67.50
C MET A 3 33.40 -28.39 67.44
N ILE A 4 33.90 -28.66 66.24
CA ILE A 4 35.15 -29.37 65.98
C ILE A 4 36.15 -28.34 65.47
N LEU A 5 37.23 -28.13 66.22
CA LEU A 5 38.33 -27.26 65.80
C LEU A 5 39.29 -28.05 64.92
N LEU A 6 39.36 -27.68 63.64
CA LEU A 6 40.16 -28.36 62.61
C LEU A 6 41.66 -28.04 62.68
N HIS A 7 42.08 -27.11 63.56
CA HIS A 7 43.48 -26.70 63.71
C HIS A 7 43.87 -26.64 65.19
N ASN A 8 45.10 -27.05 65.50
CA ASN A 8 45.68 -26.88 66.83
C ASN A 8 45.86 -25.39 67.14
N PRO A 9 45.53 -24.92 68.36
CA PRO A 9 45.80 -23.55 68.76
C PRO A 9 47.31 -23.31 68.78
N ILE A 10 47.77 -22.41 67.92
CA ILE A 10 49.16 -21.94 67.90
C ILE A 10 49.33 -20.97 69.07
N ALA A 11 50.37 -21.15 69.90
CA ALA A 11 50.67 -20.21 70.96
C ALA A 11 50.97 -18.82 70.36
N SER A 12 50.22 -17.80 70.77
CA SER A 12 50.48 -16.43 70.35
C SER A 12 51.85 -15.99 70.90
N SER A 13 52.75 -15.55 70.02
CA SER A 13 54.01 -14.92 70.43
C SER A 13 53.74 -13.80 71.46
N ARG A 14 54.63 -13.64 72.45
CA ARG A 14 54.55 -12.58 73.46
C ARG A 14 54.55 -11.17 72.84
N SER A 15 55.08 -11.04 71.61
CA SER A 15 55.06 -9.80 70.80
C SER A 15 53.72 -9.49 70.13
N LEU A 16 52.76 -10.42 70.16
CA LEU A 16 51.42 -10.27 69.57
C LEU A 16 50.32 -10.04 70.63
N GLN A 17 50.71 -9.70 71.86
CA GLN A 17 49.80 -9.38 72.95
C GLN A 17 49.61 -7.87 73.07
N ARG A 18 48.36 -7.42 73.18
CA ARG A 18 48.02 -6.01 73.37
C ARG A 18 48.55 -5.55 74.73
N VAL A 19 49.27 -4.42 74.76
CA VAL A 19 49.68 -3.81 76.01
C VAL A 19 48.45 -3.25 76.74
N HIS A 20 48.30 -3.62 78.01
CA HIS A 20 47.23 -3.10 78.86
C HIS A 20 47.56 -1.68 79.32
N MET A 21 46.94 -0.69 78.66
CA MET A 21 47.02 0.73 79.00
C MET A 21 46.09 1.04 80.18
N PHE A 22 46.61 1.64 81.24
CA PHE A 22 45.82 2.31 82.29
C PHE A 22 46.47 3.65 82.65
N PRO A 23 45.70 4.65 83.09
CA PRO A 23 46.23 5.98 83.40
C PRO A 23 47.35 5.91 84.45
N GLY A 24 48.49 6.57 84.19
CA GLY A 24 49.63 6.64 85.12
C GLY A 24 50.69 5.53 84.97
N ARG A 25 50.52 4.57 84.05
CA ARG A 25 51.56 3.60 83.71
C ARG A 25 52.61 4.23 82.80
N HIS A 26 53.88 4.19 83.22
CA HIS A 26 55.01 4.48 82.33
C HIS A 26 55.27 3.27 81.42
N LEU A 27 55.27 3.50 80.11
CA LEU A 27 55.61 2.49 79.11
C LEU A 27 57.13 2.44 78.94
N GLY A 28 57.73 1.28 79.16
CA GLY A 28 59.15 1.04 78.82
C GLY A 28 59.34 0.78 77.32
N GLU A 29 60.59 0.82 76.85
CA GLU A 29 60.97 0.58 75.44
C GLU A 29 60.37 -0.73 74.90
N GLU A 30 60.50 -1.84 75.64
CA GLU A 30 59.93 -3.13 75.24
C GLU A 30 58.40 -3.15 75.16
N GLU A 31 57.71 -2.31 75.93
CA GLU A 31 56.25 -2.23 75.92
C GLU A 31 55.77 -1.42 74.72
N PHE A 32 56.50 -0.37 74.36
CA PHE A 32 56.24 0.42 73.15
C PHE A 32 56.50 -0.40 71.87
N ASP A 33 57.61 -1.13 71.82
CA ASP A 33 57.92 -2.07 70.73
C ASP A 33 56.83 -3.15 70.60
N ARG A 34 56.31 -3.64 71.73
CA ARG A 34 55.20 -4.60 71.76
C ARG A 34 53.89 -4.01 71.25
N GLU A 35 53.55 -2.77 71.62
CA GLU A 35 52.35 -2.10 71.11
C GLU A 35 52.43 -1.88 69.59
N GLN A 36 53.59 -1.44 69.09
CA GLN A 36 53.82 -1.26 67.66
C GLN A 36 53.79 -2.58 66.89
N ALA A 37 54.49 -3.61 67.37
CA ALA A 37 54.48 -4.93 66.78
C ALA A 37 53.07 -5.55 66.79
N TYR A 38 52.30 -5.31 67.85
CA TYR A 38 50.90 -5.73 67.95
C TYR A 38 50.04 -5.04 66.89
N ALA A 39 50.16 -3.72 66.71
CA ALA A 39 49.41 -2.95 65.72
C ALA A 39 49.78 -3.35 64.29
N ASP A 40 51.07 -3.41 63.97
CA ASP A 40 51.57 -3.82 62.65
C ASP A 40 51.12 -5.25 62.31
N ALA A 41 51.22 -6.20 63.24
CA ALA A 41 50.80 -7.59 63.00
C ALA A 41 49.27 -7.74 62.81
N ARG A 42 48.46 -6.94 63.50
CA ARG A 42 46.99 -6.93 63.30
C ARG A 42 46.60 -6.31 61.97
N LEU A 43 47.29 -5.26 61.54
CA LEU A 43 47.03 -4.58 60.28
C LEU A 43 47.59 -5.38 59.08
N ALA A 44 48.68 -6.12 59.25
CA ALA A 44 49.33 -6.86 58.17
C ALA A 44 48.38 -7.78 57.39
N ALA A 45 47.51 -8.53 58.08
CA ALA A 45 46.53 -9.41 57.43
C ALA A 45 45.48 -8.65 56.60
N VAL A 46 45.12 -7.43 57.02
CA VAL A 46 44.16 -6.57 56.32
C VAL A 46 44.81 -5.85 55.14
N LEU A 47 46.09 -5.51 55.27
CA LEU A 47 46.84 -4.72 54.29
C LEU A 47 47.52 -5.57 53.20
N GLN A 48 47.69 -6.88 53.41
CA GLN A 48 48.29 -7.80 52.44
C GLN A 48 47.58 -7.84 51.07
N SER A 49 46.28 -7.55 51.01
CA SER A 49 45.49 -7.54 49.77
C SER A 49 45.35 -6.14 49.13
N ARG A 50 45.95 -5.10 49.72
CA ARG A 50 45.84 -3.71 49.27
C ARG A 50 47.09 -3.30 48.47
N SER A 51 46.90 -2.47 47.44
CA SER A 51 47.99 -1.89 46.66
C SER A 51 48.74 -0.80 47.44
N ALA A 52 50.06 -0.77 47.33
CA ALA A 52 50.89 0.27 47.93
C ALA A 52 50.63 1.65 47.30
N GLY A 53 50.72 2.71 48.10
CA GLY A 53 50.44 4.09 47.70
C GLY A 53 49.76 4.90 48.80
N ILE A 54 49.35 6.12 48.48
CA ILE A 54 48.65 7.02 49.40
C ILE A 54 47.18 6.62 49.52
N VAL A 55 46.69 6.46 50.74
CA VAL A 55 45.28 6.11 51.01
C VAL A 55 44.43 7.38 51.08
N HIS A 56 44.89 8.40 51.81
CA HIS A 56 44.26 9.72 51.88
C HIS A 56 45.23 10.76 52.47
N GLY A 57 45.02 12.05 52.15
CA GLY A 57 45.81 13.18 52.67
C GLY A 57 47.22 13.24 52.08
N LEU A 58 48.22 13.69 52.85
CA LEU A 58 49.63 13.84 52.42
C LEU A 58 49.82 14.78 51.20
N ASP A 59 48.93 15.75 51.01
CA ASP A 59 49.08 16.78 49.96
C ASP A 59 50.19 17.77 50.32
N LEU A 60 50.91 18.29 49.32
CA LEU A 60 51.89 19.34 49.54
C LEU A 60 51.19 20.70 49.49
N GLN A 61 51.33 21.46 50.56
CA GLN A 61 50.89 22.85 50.65
C GLN A 61 52.12 23.74 50.45
N LEU A 62 52.08 24.53 49.39
CA LEU A 62 53.03 25.60 49.10
C LEU A 62 52.45 26.93 49.59
N GLY A 63 53.29 27.88 49.98
CA GLY A 63 52.81 29.22 50.34
C GLY A 63 52.44 30.08 49.13
N PRO A 64 52.04 31.36 49.36
CA PRO A 64 51.52 32.25 48.33
C PRO A 64 52.45 32.47 47.12
N ASN A 65 53.76 32.38 47.30
CA ASN A 65 54.75 32.51 46.21
C ASN A 65 55.15 31.16 45.58
N GLY A 66 54.44 30.08 45.93
CA GLY A 66 54.62 28.75 45.35
C GLY A 66 56.00 28.15 45.66
N ILE A 67 56.69 27.69 44.62
CA ILE A 67 58.00 27.01 44.73
C ILE A 67 59.15 27.99 45.01
N ALA A 68 58.92 29.30 44.86
CA ALA A 68 59.92 30.31 45.16
C ALA A 68 60.14 30.50 46.67
N GLU A 69 59.27 29.94 47.51
CA GLU A 69 59.46 29.96 48.96
C GLU A 69 60.46 28.90 49.42
N PRO A 70 61.25 29.19 50.48
CA PRO A 70 62.29 28.28 50.96
C PRO A 70 61.74 26.99 51.58
N GLY A 71 60.49 27.00 52.07
CA GLY A 71 59.88 25.86 52.77
C GLY A 71 58.52 25.44 52.22
N PHE A 72 58.13 24.21 52.55
CA PHE A 72 56.82 23.64 52.22
C PHE A 72 56.30 22.79 53.38
N SER A 73 55.00 22.48 53.36
CA SER A 73 54.40 21.58 54.36
C SER A 73 53.65 20.42 53.71
N VAL A 74 53.85 19.21 54.23
CA VAL A 74 53.07 18.01 53.90
C VAL A 74 51.91 17.92 54.88
N GLY A 75 50.69 17.84 54.38
CA GLY A 75 49.49 17.65 55.20
C GLY A 75 49.49 16.31 55.94
N SER A 76 48.69 16.21 57.00
CA SER A 76 48.44 14.93 57.67
C SER A 76 47.76 13.94 56.72
N GLY A 77 48.03 12.64 56.88
CA GLY A 77 47.44 11.60 56.05
C GLY A 77 48.07 10.23 56.25
N LEU A 78 47.60 9.26 55.47
CA LEU A 78 48.00 7.86 55.58
C LEU A 78 48.35 7.28 54.20
N ALA A 79 49.40 6.49 54.15
CA ALA A 79 49.85 5.72 53.01
C ALA A 79 50.22 4.29 53.40
N LEU A 80 50.28 3.42 52.41
CA LEU A 80 50.75 2.04 52.50
C LEU A 80 52.08 1.94 51.74
N ALA A 81 53.15 1.59 52.46
CA ALA A 81 54.45 1.35 51.85
C ALA A 81 54.46 0.00 51.11
N ALA A 82 55.43 -0.19 50.22
CA ALA A 82 55.51 -1.36 49.35
C ALA A 82 55.70 -2.69 50.10
N ASN A 83 56.26 -2.63 51.30
CA ASN A 83 56.40 -3.77 52.21
C ASN A 83 55.10 -4.11 52.98
N GLY A 84 53.97 -3.46 52.67
CA GLY A 84 52.68 -3.69 53.32
C GLY A 84 52.51 -3.03 54.68
N GLN A 85 53.44 -2.17 55.10
CA GLN A 85 53.36 -1.42 56.35
C GLN A 85 52.69 -0.06 56.17
N ALA A 86 51.91 0.36 57.16
CA ALA A 86 51.32 1.69 57.19
C ALA A 86 52.39 2.77 57.46
N LEU A 87 52.26 3.89 56.75
CA LEU A 87 53.08 5.10 56.86
C LEU A 87 52.14 6.30 56.95
N GLY A 88 52.09 6.97 58.10
CA GLY A 88 51.18 8.09 58.31
C GLY A 88 51.86 9.30 58.95
N LEU A 89 51.36 10.48 58.60
CA LEU A 89 51.67 11.74 59.28
C LEU A 89 50.43 12.19 60.06
N TYR A 90 50.53 12.23 61.38
CA TYR A 90 49.46 12.73 62.25
C TYR A 90 49.45 14.26 62.35
N TYR A 91 50.62 14.88 62.23
CA TYR A 91 50.81 16.33 62.21
C TYR A 91 51.47 16.74 60.89
N PRO A 92 51.20 17.96 60.39
CA PRO A 92 51.80 18.43 59.16
C PRO A 92 53.32 18.55 59.32
N LEU A 93 54.06 18.00 58.36
CA LEU A 93 55.52 18.02 58.36
C LEU A 93 56.02 19.22 57.55
N ARG A 94 56.75 20.12 58.18
CA ARG A 94 57.41 21.27 57.52
C ARG A 94 58.85 20.90 57.16
N ALA A 95 59.28 21.24 55.96
CA ALA A 95 60.64 21.02 55.49
C ALA A 95 61.10 22.16 54.57
N GLU A 96 62.41 22.40 54.53
CA GLU A 96 63.05 23.33 53.61
C GLU A 96 63.65 22.59 52.42
N TRP A 97 63.62 23.22 51.24
CA TRP A 97 64.13 22.60 50.01
C TRP A 97 65.65 22.40 50.06
N GLN A 98 66.37 23.36 50.64
CA GLN A 98 67.83 23.32 50.75
C GLN A 98 68.30 22.17 51.64
N ASP A 99 67.66 21.98 52.81
CA ASP A 99 67.95 20.89 53.73
C ASP A 99 67.79 19.50 53.08
N LEU A 100 66.77 19.33 52.22
CA LEU A 100 66.55 18.07 51.51
C LEU A 100 67.62 17.80 50.44
N ILE A 101 68.08 18.85 49.75
CA ILE A 101 69.14 18.76 48.75
C ILE A 101 70.47 18.44 49.44
N ASP A 102 70.80 19.12 50.53
CA ASP A 102 72.02 18.90 51.30
C ASP A 102 72.05 17.50 51.91
N THR A 103 70.91 17.04 52.45
CA THR A 103 70.75 15.67 52.94
C THR A 103 70.96 14.64 51.82
N TYR A 104 70.46 14.91 50.61
CA TYR A 104 70.67 14.02 49.46
C TYR A 104 72.14 13.98 49.02
N LEU A 105 72.82 15.13 48.92
CA LEU A 105 74.23 15.21 48.53
C LEU A 105 75.12 14.46 49.54
N ASN A 106 74.87 14.66 50.83
CA ASN A 106 75.60 13.98 51.91
C ASN A 106 75.38 12.46 51.89
N ARG A 107 74.16 12.00 51.62
CA ARG A 107 73.82 10.57 51.60
C ARG A 107 74.30 9.84 50.36
N SER A 108 74.22 10.50 49.19
CA SER A 108 74.53 9.88 47.89
C SER A 108 75.98 10.08 47.44
N GLN A 109 76.73 10.99 48.08
CA GLN A 109 78.07 11.40 47.68
C GLN A 109 78.15 11.87 46.20
N ALA A 110 77.05 12.40 45.66
CA ALA A 110 76.98 12.88 44.29
C ALA A 110 77.64 14.26 44.12
N ALA A 111 78.29 14.51 42.98
CA ALA A 111 78.97 15.78 42.69
C ALA A 111 78.01 16.94 42.33
N SER A 112 76.75 16.66 41.99
CA SER A 112 75.74 17.66 41.63
C SER A 112 74.34 17.17 41.97
N ALA A 113 73.48 18.11 42.41
CA ALA A 113 72.06 17.88 42.66
C ALA A 113 71.16 18.19 41.45
N VAL A 114 71.72 18.51 40.28
CA VAL A 114 70.92 18.74 39.06
C VAL A 114 70.28 17.42 38.61
N GLY A 115 68.97 17.45 38.40
CA GLY A 115 68.22 16.26 37.98
C GLY A 115 66.73 16.31 38.33
N VAL A 116 66.04 15.21 38.01
CA VAL A 116 64.63 14.99 38.38
C VAL A 116 64.56 13.99 39.54
N TYR A 117 63.72 14.29 40.52
CA TYR A 117 63.61 13.55 41.78
C TYR A 117 62.16 13.21 42.11
N TYR A 118 61.94 12.05 42.73
CA TYR A 118 60.74 11.83 43.53
C TYR A 118 60.97 12.37 44.95
N LEU A 119 60.01 13.14 45.43
CA LEU A 119 59.86 13.47 46.84
C LEU A 119 59.18 12.28 47.53
N MET A 120 59.91 11.61 48.41
CA MET A 120 59.48 10.40 49.09
C MET A 120 59.19 10.70 50.56
N LEU A 121 58.09 10.15 51.08
CA LEU A 121 57.91 9.97 52.52
C LEU A 121 58.45 8.59 52.89
N THR A 122 59.38 8.54 53.83
CA THR A 122 60.06 7.31 54.27
C THR A 122 59.75 7.05 55.74
N ARG A 123 59.49 5.78 56.10
CA ARG A 123 59.44 5.31 57.49
C ARG A 123 60.85 4.90 57.92
N GLY A 124 61.31 5.40 59.07
CA GLY A 124 62.58 4.97 59.65
C GLY A 124 62.59 5.04 61.16
N ASP A 125 63.43 4.22 61.78
CA ASP A 125 63.66 4.25 63.23
C ASP A 125 64.57 5.43 63.55
N ARG A 126 64.12 6.33 64.40
CA ARG A 126 64.95 7.39 64.98
C ARG A 126 65.00 7.25 66.48
N GLN A 127 66.17 7.56 67.03
CA GLN A 127 66.32 7.79 68.46
C GLN A 127 66.05 9.27 68.73
N ILE A 128 65.12 9.54 69.63
CA ILE A 128 64.79 10.89 70.10
C ILE A 128 64.89 10.91 71.63
N ASP A 129 65.20 12.05 72.21
CA ASP A 129 65.16 12.21 73.67
C ASP A 129 63.70 12.19 74.18
N GLY A 130 63.47 11.68 75.40
CA GLY A 130 62.12 11.53 75.97
C GLY A 130 61.30 12.83 76.12
N PRO A 131 59.95 12.75 76.10
CA PRO A 131 59.08 13.93 76.09
C PRO A 131 59.02 14.60 77.47
N GLY A 132 59.49 15.85 77.56
CA GLY A 132 59.41 16.67 78.78
C GLY A 132 60.22 17.98 78.79
N VAL A 133 60.99 18.29 77.75
CA VAL A 133 61.84 19.49 77.69
C VAL A 133 61.78 20.12 76.31
N ASP A 134 61.84 21.46 76.24
CA ASP A 134 61.94 22.21 74.99
C ASP A 134 63.12 21.70 74.14
N PRO A 135 62.94 21.54 72.80
CA PRO A 135 63.99 21.09 71.90
C PRO A 135 65.09 22.17 71.79
N CYS A 136 66.01 22.18 72.75
CA CYS A 136 67.13 23.12 72.79
C CYS A 136 68.19 22.74 71.74
N GLN A 137 68.11 23.37 70.57
CA GLN A 137 69.18 23.83 69.66
C GLN A 137 70.32 22.89 69.23
N ARG A 138 70.44 21.65 69.73
CA ARG A 138 71.48 20.69 69.37
C ARG A 138 70.84 19.47 68.72
N THR A 139 71.31 19.14 67.52
CA THR A 139 70.89 17.96 66.74
C THR A 139 71.65 16.68 67.13
N GLU A 140 72.53 16.76 68.13
CA GLU A 140 73.38 15.66 68.61
C GLU A 140 72.67 14.87 69.71
N LEU A 141 72.71 13.53 69.62
CA LEU A 141 72.20 12.61 70.64
C LEU A 141 73.01 12.77 71.94
N ASP A 142 72.35 13.03 73.06
CA ASP A 142 73.01 13.13 74.36
C ASP A 142 73.00 11.75 75.07
N PRO A 143 74.15 11.08 75.23
CA PRO A 143 74.22 9.74 75.79
C PRO A 143 73.85 9.67 77.29
N THR A 144 73.66 10.81 77.95
CA THR A 144 73.26 10.89 79.36
C THR A 144 71.74 10.98 79.56
N ARG A 145 70.96 11.02 78.48
CA ARG A 145 69.50 11.18 78.51
C ARG A 145 68.78 9.87 78.19
N ASP A 146 67.53 9.79 78.63
CA ASP A 146 66.62 8.72 78.24
C ASP A 146 66.28 8.85 76.75
N THR A 147 66.92 8.01 75.94
CA THR A 147 66.67 7.91 74.51
C THR A 147 65.49 6.98 74.25
N GLN A 148 64.53 7.42 73.45
CA GLN A 148 63.40 6.64 72.97
C GLN A 148 63.58 6.31 71.50
N ARG A 149 63.34 5.05 71.12
CA ARG A 149 63.20 4.67 69.71
C ARG A 149 61.78 4.99 69.26
N VAL A 150 61.67 5.85 68.25
CA VAL A 150 60.39 6.23 67.65
C VAL A 150 60.44 6.02 66.15
N LEU A 151 59.36 5.45 65.63
CA LEU A 151 59.10 5.41 64.21
C LEU A 151 58.79 6.82 63.71
N ALA A 152 59.71 7.39 62.96
CA ALA A 152 59.57 8.72 62.39
C ALA A 152 59.33 8.64 60.88
N GLY A 153 58.37 9.43 60.40
CA GLY A 153 58.25 9.76 58.98
C GLY A 153 59.26 10.85 58.63
N SER A 154 60.07 10.65 57.60
CA SER A 154 61.01 11.66 57.11
C SER A 154 60.95 11.80 55.59
N LEU A 155 61.22 13.01 55.10
CA LEU A 155 61.25 13.28 53.67
C LEU A 155 62.62 12.96 53.10
N ALA A 156 62.64 12.40 51.90
CA ALA A 156 63.87 12.07 51.18
C ALA A 156 63.69 12.32 49.68
N LEU A 157 64.80 12.60 49.00
CA LEU A 157 64.84 12.72 47.54
C LEU A 157 65.41 11.45 46.92
N GLN A 158 64.73 10.94 45.89
CA GLN A 158 65.21 9.83 45.08
C GLN A 158 65.38 10.25 43.63
N ARG A 159 66.63 10.26 43.14
CA ARG A 159 66.96 10.67 41.78
C ARG A 159 66.45 9.68 40.75
N ILE A 160 65.93 10.21 39.64
CA ILE A 160 65.50 9.47 38.46
C ILE A 160 66.60 9.52 37.42
N ASN A 161 66.80 8.43 36.67
CA ASN A 161 67.82 8.33 35.65
C ASN A 161 67.41 9.08 34.36
N ILE A 162 67.42 10.42 34.41
CA ILE A 162 67.24 11.33 33.27
C ILE A 162 68.53 12.14 33.12
N SER A 163 68.97 12.37 31.89
CA SER A 163 70.20 13.15 31.64
C SER A 163 70.02 14.61 32.06
N ASP A 164 71.07 15.20 32.65
CA ASP A 164 71.05 16.58 33.12
C ASP A 164 70.80 17.59 31.97
N THR A 165 71.19 17.22 30.75
CA THR A 165 70.89 17.97 29.51
C THR A 165 69.40 18.01 29.18
N ALA A 166 68.67 16.91 29.41
CA ALA A 166 67.25 16.82 29.10
C ALA A 166 66.41 17.66 30.07
N VAL A 167 66.82 17.76 31.34
CA VAL A 167 66.14 18.57 32.36
C VAL A 167 66.14 20.06 32.00
N ASN A 168 67.20 20.55 31.36
CA ASN A 168 67.34 21.96 30.99
C ASN A 168 66.76 22.30 29.61
N THR A 169 66.62 21.32 28.73
CA THR A 169 66.18 21.55 27.33
C THR A 169 64.74 21.17 27.07
N TRP A 170 64.20 20.17 27.77
CA TRP A 170 62.84 19.71 27.53
C TRP A 170 61.83 20.54 28.34
N PRO A 171 60.67 20.83 27.76
CA PRO A 171 59.58 21.47 28.50
C PRO A 171 59.10 20.54 29.61
N ARG A 172 58.65 21.15 30.72
CA ARG A 172 58.17 20.46 31.93
C ARG A 172 57.19 19.33 31.60
N ASP A 173 56.15 19.62 30.81
CA ASP A 173 55.07 18.66 30.53
C ASP A 173 55.57 17.41 29.80
N ARG A 174 56.61 17.54 28.96
CA ARG A 174 57.23 16.41 28.26
C ARG A 174 57.99 15.50 29.22
N VAL A 175 58.75 16.09 30.17
CA VAL A 175 59.49 15.33 31.18
C VAL A 175 58.52 14.60 32.12
N GLU A 176 57.47 15.27 32.58
CA GLU A 176 56.42 14.67 33.40
C GLU A 176 55.73 13.50 32.69
N ASN A 177 55.35 13.71 31.43
CA ASN A 177 54.65 12.71 30.62
C ASN A 177 55.52 11.47 30.34
N TRP A 178 56.81 11.68 30.05
CA TRP A 178 57.76 10.59 29.84
C TRP A 178 57.99 9.77 31.12
N VAL A 179 58.20 10.43 32.27
CA VAL A 179 58.38 9.74 33.56
C VAL A 179 57.12 8.95 33.95
N ALA A 180 55.95 9.56 33.78
CA ALA A 180 54.68 8.89 34.07
C ALA A 180 54.48 7.68 33.15
N ALA A 181 54.77 7.81 31.84
CA ALA A 181 54.64 6.75 30.83
C ALA A 181 55.63 5.59 30.99
N ASP A 182 56.86 5.85 31.46
CA ASP A 182 57.88 4.82 31.73
C ASP A 182 57.51 3.94 32.94
N ARG A 183 56.80 4.50 33.93
CA ARG A 183 56.48 3.86 35.21
C ARG A 183 55.00 3.55 35.42
N VAL A 184 54.27 3.36 34.33
CA VAL A 184 52.82 3.15 34.34
C VAL A 184 52.41 1.84 35.02
N ASP A 185 53.26 0.82 34.94
CA ASP A 185 53.04 -0.47 35.60
C ASP A 185 53.11 -0.39 37.14
N ALA A 186 53.59 0.74 37.68
CA ALA A 186 53.90 0.97 39.09
C ALA A 186 54.84 -0.11 39.68
N GLY A 187 55.56 -0.87 38.85
CA GLY A 187 56.42 -1.97 39.30
C GLY A 187 57.61 -1.48 40.14
N PHE A 188 58.03 -0.23 39.92
CA PHE A 188 59.09 0.40 40.71
C PHE A 188 58.68 0.60 42.18
N MET A 189 57.38 0.72 42.49
CA MET A 189 56.89 0.90 43.86
C MET A 189 57.34 -0.25 44.76
N ALA A 190 57.34 -1.49 44.25
CA ALA A 190 57.81 -2.67 44.98
C ALA A 190 59.27 -2.53 45.48
N LYS A 191 60.10 -1.72 44.80
CA LYS A 191 61.52 -1.49 45.13
C LYS A 191 61.73 -0.39 46.18
N LEU A 192 60.68 0.35 46.56
CA LEU A 192 60.78 1.49 47.48
C LEU A 192 60.79 1.09 48.96
N GLY A 193 60.47 -0.16 49.28
CA GLY A 193 60.50 -0.69 50.65
C GLY A 193 59.56 0.06 51.59
N HIS A 194 60.14 0.89 52.47
CA HIS A 194 59.45 1.67 53.52
C HIS A 194 59.01 3.08 53.07
N ALA A 195 58.95 3.33 51.76
CA ALA A 195 58.76 4.67 51.22
C ALA A 195 57.59 4.78 50.23
N VAL A 196 56.98 5.97 50.16
CA VAL A 196 55.88 6.31 49.24
C VAL A 196 56.16 7.65 48.54
N PRO A 197 56.01 7.75 47.21
CA PRO A 197 56.22 8.99 46.46
C PRO A 197 55.04 9.95 46.64
N LEU A 198 55.36 11.21 46.93
CA LEU A 198 54.40 12.31 47.12
C LEU A 198 54.31 13.21 45.88
N ALA A 199 55.45 13.52 45.25
CA ALA A 199 55.52 14.42 44.09
C ALA A 199 56.80 14.19 43.28
N LEU A 200 56.81 14.74 42.07
CA LEU A 200 57.94 14.82 41.16
C LEU A 200 58.49 16.26 41.16
N LEU A 201 59.80 16.46 41.27
CA LEU A 201 60.42 17.77 41.20
C LEU A 201 61.69 17.76 40.36
N ALA A 202 62.01 18.91 39.76
CA ALA A 202 63.26 19.11 39.04
C ALA A 202 64.12 20.17 39.74
N VAL A 203 65.40 19.85 39.93
CA VAL A 203 66.41 20.73 40.52
C VAL A 203 67.37 21.18 39.42
N VAL A 204 67.62 22.48 39.37
CA VAL A 204 68.50 23.13 38.39
C VAL A 204 69.54 23.97 39.14
N SER A 205 70.73 24.11 38.55
CA SER A 205 71.78 24.98 39.06
C SER A 205 71.46 26.45 38.76
N ASN A 206 71.58 27.31 39.76
CA ASN A 206 71.56 28.76 39.59
C ASN A 206 72.93 29.29 39.14
N GLU A 207 73.00 30.56 38.75
CA GLU A 207 74.26 31.21 38.32
C GLU A 207 75.34 31.20 39.43
N ASP A 208 74.94 31.23 40.70
CA ASP A 208 75.83 31.24 41.88
C ASP A 208 76.20 29.85 42.42
N ALA A 209 76.09 28.79 41.61
CA ALA A 209 76.29 27.39 42.03
C ALA A 209 75.36 26.89 43.16
N SER A 210 74.37 27.68 43.57
CA SER A 210 73.27 27.26 44.45
C SER A 210 72.23 26.45 43.67
N TYR A 211 71.61 25.46 44.30
CA TYR A 211 70.55 24.66 43.67
C TYR A 211 69.16 25.26 43.95
N ARG A 212 68.29 25.29 42.94
CA ARG A 212 66.89 25.68 43.11
C ARG A 212 65.95 24.73 42.38
N ILE A 213 64.69 24.72 42.80
CA ILE A 213 63.66 23.91 42.15
C ILE A 213 63.10 24.68 40.95
N ALA A 214 63.09 24.04 39.78
CA ALA A 214 62.50 24.62 38.56
C ALA A 214 60.99 24.44 38.52
N TRP A 215 60.51 23.25 38.91
CA TRP A 215 59.10 22.91 38.97
C TRP A 215 58.85 21.74 39.93
N LEU A 216 57.61 21.65 40.42
CA LEU A 216 57.08 20.61 41.30
C LEU A 216 55.73 20.16 40.74
N SER A 217 55.51 18.85 40.68
CA SER A 217 54.33 18.21 40.10
C SER A 217 53.81 17.13 41.03
N GLN A 218 52.65 17.36 41.64
CA GLN A 218 51.99 16.30 42.41
C GLN A 218 51.30 15.32 41.46
N GLU A 219 50.80 15.80 40.33
CA GLU A 219 50.00 15.03 39.37
C GLU A 219 50.82 13.91 38.69
N ALA A 220 52.11 14.14 38.47
CA ALA A 220 53.02 13.15 37.85
C ALA A 220 53.80 12.29 38.88
N GLY A 221 53.67 12.57 40.18
CA GLY A 221 54.50 11.93 41.23
C GLY A 221 53.73 11.32 42.39
N ARG A 222 52.42 11.54 42.48
CA ARG A 222 51.58 11.07 43.59
C ARG A 222 50.89 9.75 43.23
N TYR A 223 51.29 8.65 43.86
CA TYR A 223 50.72 7.32 43.60
C TYR A 223 49.71 6.94 44.69
N GLU A 224 48.45 6.73 44.31
CA GLU A 224 47.38 6.32 45.23
C GLU A 224 47.39 4.81 45.49
N ALA A 225 46.86 4.40 46.66
CA ALA A 225 46.67 3.01 47.06
C ALA A 225 45.46 2.35 46.36
N VAL A 226 45.42 2.46 45.03
CA VAL A 226 44.36 1.93 44.15
C VAL A 226 45.00 1.03 43.09
N PRO A 227 44.33 -0.04 42.61
CA PRO A 227 44.83 -0.81 41.47
C PRO A 227 45.11 0.09 40.26
N ASN A 228 46.15 -0.23 39.49
CA ASN A 228 46.57 0.52 38.29
C ASN A 228 46.93 1.99 38.58
N SER A 229 47.49 2.28 39.77
CA SER A 229 47.85 3.64 40.19
C SER A 229 48.79 4.36 39.22
N GLY A 230 49.74 3.68 38.60
CA GLY A 230 50.62 4.28 37.59
C GLY A 230 49.88 4.76 36.33
N TYR A 231 48.87 4.02 35.87
CA TYR A 231 47.99 4.46 34.77
C TYR A 231 47.17 5.70 35.16
N ARG A 232 46.74 5.79 36.43
CA ARG A 232 46.04 6.97 36.96
C ARG A 232 46.95 8.19 37.08
N VAL A 233 48.22 8.01 37.44
CA VAL A 233 49.23 9.09 37.45
C VAL A 233 49.40 9.67 36.04
N LEU A 234 49.54 8.82 35.02
CA LEU A 234 49.60 9.29 33.63
C LEU A 234 48.32 10.04 33.22
N LEU A 235 47.14 9.53 33.57
CA LEU A 235 45.86 10.21 33.32
C LEU A 235 45.81 11.59 34.00
N ASN A 236 46.15 11.67 35.28
CA ASN A 236 46.15 12.92 36.04
C ASN A 236 47.16 13.93 35.47
N GLN A 237 48.35 13.48 35.10
CA GLN A 237 49.39 14.30 34.47
C GLN A 237 48.91 14.88 33.13
N THR A 238 48.37 14.04 32.24
CA THR A 238 47.87 14.50 30.93
C THR A 238 46.69 15.46 31.07
N GLY A 239 45.73 15.17 31.95
CA GLY A 239 44.62 16.07 32.24
C GLY A 239 45.04 17.40 32.89
N ALA A 240 46.11 17.41 33.70
CA ALA A 240 46.69 18.64 34.23
C ALA A 240 47.39 19.47 33.15
N ALA A 241 48.20 18.83 32.29
CA ALA A 241 48.86 19.49 31.17
C ALA A 241 47.86 20.14 30.20
N MET A 242 46.81 19.42 29.80
CA MET A 242 45.76 19.95 28.92
C MET A 242 45.02 21.14 29.55
N ARG A 243 44.69 21.07 30.84
CA ARG A 243 44.04 22.19 31.56
C ARG A 243 44.94 23.43 31.63
N ARG A 244 46.23 23.27 31.94
CA ARG A 244 47.20 24.37 31.98
C ARG A 244 47.32 25.06 30.61
N VAL A 245 47.43 24.28 29.52
CA VAL A 245 47.52 24.83 28.16
C VAL A 245 46.24 25.55 27.76
N MET A 246 45.06 24.99 28.06
CA MET A 246 43.78 25.66 27.76
C MET A 246 43.59 26.95 28.57
N GLN A 247 44.03 26.98 29.84
CA GLN A 247 44.04 28.21 30.65
C GLN A 247 45.00 29.25 30.05
N ALA A 248 46.18 28.84 29.59
CA ALA A 248 47.13 29.71 28.93
C ALA A 248 46.61 30.25 27.59
N ALA A 249 45.87 29.45 26.82
CA ALA A 249 45.23 29.86 25.57
C ALA A 249 44.17 30.95 25.80
N GLY A 250 43.45 30.89 26.93
CA GLY A 250 42.44 31.88 27.31
C GLY A 250 42.98 33.21 27.85
N LEU A 251 44.30 33.35 28.05
CA LEU A 251 44.89 34.60 28.51
C LEU A 251 44.82 35.69 27.42
N PRO A 252 44.58 36.97 27.78
CA PRO A 252 44.43 38.06 26.81
C PRO A 252 45.58 38.20 25.81
N ALA A 253 46.80 37.83 26.21
CA ALA A 253 47.99 37.87 25.37
C ALA A 253 47.95 36.89 24.17
N ASN A 254 47.15 35.82 24.25
CA ASN A 254 47.16 34.71 23.30
C ASN A 254 45.90 34.62 22.43
N VAL A 255 44.91 35.50 22.63
CA VAL A 255 43.60 35.47 21.93
C VAL A 255 43.71 35.67 20.41
N GLY A 256 44.78 36.31 19.93
CA GLY A 256 45.03 36.55 18.51
C GLY A 256 45.62 35.36 17.73
N ILE A 257 45.99 34.27 18.41
CA ILE A 257 46.60 33.08 17.81
C ILE A 257 45.53 32.01 17.62
N SER A 258 45.50 31.35 16.46
CA SER A 258 44.54 30.26 16.24
C SER A 258 44.81 29.08 17.20
N LEU A 259 43.76 28.49 17.76
CA LEU A 259 43.87 27.37 18.71
C LEU A 259 44.74 26.20 18.18
N PRO A 260 44.64 25.76 16.91
CA PRO A 260 45.48 24.67 16.40
C PRO A 260 46.98 25.00 16.46
N GLN A 261 47.35 26.23 16.09
CA GLN A 261 48.73 26.69 16.10
C GLN A 261 49.26 26.83 17.54
N PHE A 262 48.44 27.39 18.43
CA PHE A 262 48.80 27.52 19.85
C PHE A 262 49.05 26.17 20.53
N LEU A 263 48.22 25.15 20.23
CA LEU A 263 48.40 23.80 20.76
C LEU A 263 49.68 23.15 20.24
N GLN A 264 50.03 23.35 18.97
CA GLN A 264 51.24 22.79 18.38
C GLN A 264 52.52 23.34 19.03
N ASP A 265 52.51 24.62 19.42
CA ASP A 265 53.66 25.30 20.01
C ASP A 265 53.82 25.05 21.53
N ASN A 266 52.74 24.74 22.25
CA ASN A 266 52.75 24.70 23.72
C ASN A 266 52.40 23.34 24.35
N LEU A 267 51.70 22.43 23.63
CA LEU A 267 51.31 21.13 24.17
C LEU A 267 52.27 20.02 23.73
N HIS A 268 53.24 19.72 24.59
CA HIS A 268 54.29 18.74 24.32
C HIS A 268 54.07 17.42 25.07
N LEU A 269 53.14 16.60 24.60
CA LEU A 269 52.90 15.25 25.12
C LEU A 269 53.43 14.20 24.13
N ASP A 270 54.32 13.33 24.61
CA ASP A 270 54.86 12.22 23.81
C ASP A 270 53.94 10.99 23.87
N PHE A 271 53.18 10.85 24.96
CA PHE A 271 52.34 9.70 25.27
C PHE A 271 50.95 10.10 25.78
N LEU A 272 49.93 9.33 25.40
CA LEU A 272 48.58 9.43 25.96
C LEU A 272 48.20 8.17 26.74
N PRO A 273 47.48 8.30 27.88
CA PRO A 273 46.87 7.14 28.53
C PRO A 273 45.87 6.49 27.58
N ALA A 274 45.58 5.21 27.79
CA ALA A 274 44.70 4.47 26.91
C ALA A 274 43.23 4.90 26.99
N ALA A 275 42.84 5.62 28.03
CA ALA A 275 41.54 6.23 28.17
C ALA A 275 41.69 7.56 28.91
N GLY A 276 40.90 8.58 28.54
CA GLY A 276 40.99 9.91 29.15
C GLY A 276 39.93 10.88 28.64
N GLN A 277 40.04 12.13 29.08
CA GLN A 277 39.15 13.24 28.70
C GLN A 277 39.90 14.23 27.80
N LEU A 278 39.21 14.75 26.78
CA LEU A 278 39.70 15.82 25.91
C LEU A 278 38.80 17.06 26.05
N PRO A 279 39.33 18.27 25.81
CA PRO A 279 38.49 19.47 25.73
C PRO A 279 37.49 19.40 24.57
N LEU A 280 36.24 19.81 24.81
CA LEU A 280 35.18 19.80 23.80
C LEU A 280 35.50 20.70 22.60
N ASP A 281 36.16 21.85 22.84
CA ASP A 281 36.52 22.83 21.81
C ASP A 281 37.49 22.29 20.76
N TRP A 282 38.09 21.12 21.00
CA TRP A 282 38.99 20.47 20.05
C TRP A 282 38.25 19.72 18.94
N LEU A 283 36.95 19.44 19.12
CA LEU A 283 36.13 18.75 18.14
C LEU A 283 35.51 19.73 17.14
N GLN A 284 35.97 19.67 15.89
CA GLN A 284 35.44 20.48 14.80
C GLN A 284 34.46 19.69 13.93
N ASN A 285 33.35 20.33 13.55
CA ASN A 285 32.29 19.79 12.71
C ASN A 285 31.77 18.41 13.19
N PRO A 286 31.28 18.28 14.44
CA PRO A 286 30.85 17.00 15.01
C PRO A 286 29.68 16.34 14.26
N ALA A 287 28.87 17.12 13.54
CA ALA A 287 27.74 16.62 12.77
C ALA A 287 28.14 16.05 11.38
N ALA A 288 29.36 16.31 10.92
CA ALA A 288 29.87 15.84 9.64
C ALA A 288 30.30 14.35 9.71
N PRO A 289 30.32 13.63 8.58
CA PRO A 289 30.74 12.22 8.55
C PRO A 289 32.23 12.02 8.88
N ALA A 290 33.05 13.05 8.70
CA ALA A 290 34.48 13.05 9.05
C ALA A 290 34.77 14.23 9.99
N PRO A 291 34.59 14.04 11.31
CA PRO A 291 34.90 15.06 12.31
C PRO A 291 36.40 15.22 12.45
N ASN A 292 36.85 16.45 12.66
CA ASN A 292 38.27 16.76 12.80
C ASN A 292 38.60 17.05 14.27
N LEU A 293 39.71 16.51 14.75
CA LEU A 293 40.23 16.79 16.09
C LEU A 293 41.49 17.63 16.00
N LEU A 294 41.56 18.68 16.81
CA LEU A 294 42.76 19.51 16.90
C LEU A 294 43.92 18.75 17.57
N TRP A 295 45.16 19.09 17.16
CA TRP A 295 46.44 18.63 17.72
C TRP A 295 46.81 17.15 17.54
N LEU A 296 45.85 16.23 17.45
CA LEU A 296 46.15 14.79 17.31
C LEU A 296 46.89 14.46 16.00
N PRO A 297 47.92 13.58 16.04
CA PRO A 297 48.64 13.18 14.83
C PRO A 297 47.76 12.47 13.81
N THR A 298 47.95 12.76 12.53
CA THR A 298 47.16 12.18 11.42
C THR A 298 47.36 10.67 11.23
N HIS A 299 48.42 10.09 11.80
CA HIS A 299 48.69 8.65 11.73
C HIS A 299 47.85 7.83 12.71
N LEU A 300 47.12 8.47 13.62
CA LEU A 300 46.27 7.82 14.59
C LEU A 300 44.85 7.68 14.02
N GLY A 301 44.30 6.45 14.02
CA GLY A 301 42.95 6.23 13.52
C GLY A 301 41.89 6.68 14.54
N ILE A 302 40.90 7.45 14.10
CA ILE A 302 39.85 8.00 14.97
C ILE A 302 38.50 7.37 14.59
N ASP A 303 37.74 6.96 15.60
CA ASP A 303 36.36 6.45 15.53
C ASP A 303 35.49 7.21 16.53
N MET A 304 34.18 7.27 16.37
CA MET A 304 33.27 8.03 17.25
C MET A 304 32.06 7.22 17.65
N VAL A 305 31.67 7.30 18.92
CA VAL A 305 30.49 6.63 19.46
C VAL A 305 29.80 7.56 20.48
N PRO A 306 28.47 7.73 20.42
CA PRO A 306 27.73 8.41 21.47
C PRO A 306 27.61 7.49 22.69
N VAL A 307 27.73 8.05 23.89
CA VAL A 307 27.63 7.31 25.15
C VAL A 307 26.82 8.14 26.15
N PRO A 308 25.92 7.53 26.95
CA PRO A 308 25.26 8.25 28.03
C PRO A 308 26.31 8.70 29.08
N GLU A 309 26.14 9.91 29.60
CA GLU A 309 27.07 10.53 30.55
C GLU A 309 27.41 9.62 31.74
N GLU A 310 26.43 8.90 32.27
CA GLU A 310 26.59 8.03 33.44
C GLU A 310 27.55 6.84 33.20
N ALA A 311 27.60 6.32 31.97
CA ALA A 311 28.44 5.16 31.62
C ALA A 311 29.92 5.53 31.39
N VAL A 312 30.25 6.82 31.25
CA VAL A 312 31.60 7.27 30.89
C VAL A 312 32.63 6.86 31.94
N ILE A 313 32.34 7.06 33.23
CA ILE A 313 33.29 6.81 34.32
C ILE A 313 33.63 5.31 34.41
N GLU A 314 32.63 4.44 34.23
CA GLU A 314 32.82 2.99 34.21
C GLU A 314 33.69 2.57 33.01
N LEU A 315 33.40 3.10 31.82
CA LEU A 315 34.18 2.82 30.61
C LEU A 315 35.63 3.27 30.77
N LEU A 316 35.88 4.47 31.29
CA LEU A 316 37.24 4.96 31.53
C LEU A 316 38.01 4.02 32.48
N ASN A 317 37.41 3.66 33.63
CA ASN A 317 38.04 2.78 34.61
C ASN A 317 38.34 1.37 34.05
N GLY A 318 37.44 0.82 33.24
CA GLY A 318 37.66 -0.50 32.60
C GLY A 318 38.76 -0.48 31.52
N HIS A 319 39.08 0.70 30.97
CA HIS A 319 39.99 0.85 29.84
C HIS A 319 41.34 1.48 30.19
N ILE A 320 41.49 2.04 31.39
CA ILE A 320 42.69 2.77 31.82
C ILE A 320 43.95 1.90 31.87
N ALA A 321 43.82 0.62 32.27
CA ALA A 321 44.94 -0.31 32.48
C ALA A 321 45.51 -0.93 31.18
N ARG A 322 45.28 -0.28 30.03
CA ARG A 322 45.74 -0.74 28.72
C ARG A 322 47.04 -0.05 28.34
N ARG A 323 47.76 -0.64 27.38
CA ARG A 323 49.01 -0.07 26.85
C ARG A 323 48.84 1.42 26.50
N VAL A 324 49.84 2.21 26.87
CA VAL A 324 49.97 3.64 26.55
C VAL A 324 50.04 3.86 25.04
N ILE A 325 49.49 4.97 24.56
CA ILE A 325 49.52 5.38 23.16
C ILE A 325 50.76 6.24 22.95
N ASP A 326 51.63 5.87 22.01
CA ASP A 326 52.80 6.66 21.63
C ASP A 326 52.43 7.58 20.47
N LEU A 327 52.58 8.90 20.64
CA LEU A 327 52.23 9.89 19.63
C LEU A 327 53.37 10.20 18.66
N ARG A 328 54.59 9.73 18.97
CA ARG A 328 55.79 10.07 18.18
C ARG A 328 55.96 9.17 16.97
N GLN A 329 55.41 7.96 17.01
CA GLN A 329 55.60 6.94 15.98
C GLN A 329 54.27 6.33 15.56
N PRO A 330 54.08 6.01 14.26
CA PRO A 330 52.89 5.34 13.77
C PRO A 330 52.87 3.88 14.23
N ALA A 331 52.33 3.63 15.42
CA ALA A 331 52.17 2.29 16.01
C ALA A 331 50.92 1.54 15.51
N GLY A 332 50.15 2.13 14.58
CA GLY A 332 48.87 1.59 14.11
C GLY A 332 47.74 1.71 15.14
N ASP A 333 47.90 2.59 16.13
CA ASP A 333 46.92 2.77 17.20
C ASP A 333 45.66 3.48 16.71
N LYS A 334 44.51 2.99 17.21
CA LYS A 334 43.19 3.57 16.95
C LYS A 334 42.54 3.99 18.27
N ILE A 335 41.92 5.16 18.26
CA ILE A 335 41.18 5.72 19.38
C ILE A 335 39.71 5.86 18.97
N ARG A 336 38.81 5.47 19.87
CA ARG A 336 37.38 5.74 19.80
C ARG A 336 37.04 6.89 20.73
N LEU A 337 36.50 7.96 20.18
CA LEU A 337 35.96 9.08 20.93
C LEU A 337 34.58 8.70 21.46
N LEU A 338 34.39 8.92 22.75
CA LEU A 338 33.11 8.79 23.41
C LEU A 338 32.53 10.20 23.56
N LEU A 339 31.44 10.46 22.84
CA LEU A 339 30.66 11.68 22.99
C LEU A 339 29.72 11.50 24.17
N ALA A 340 29.96 12.20 25.28
CA ALA A 340 29.06 12.15 26.42
C ALA A 340 27.82 12.98 26.14
N VAL A 341 26.68 12.30 26.03
CA VAL A 341 25.36 12.88 25.78
C VAL A 341 24.50 12.69 27.03
N ASN A 342 23.61 13.65 27.28
CA ASN A 342 22.61 13.53 28.32
C ASN A 342 21.68 12.33 28.04
N GLU A 343 21.27 11.59 29.06
CA GLU A 343 20.45 10.37 28.92
C GLU A 343 19.18 10.53 28.06
N PRO A 344 18.34 11.57 28.21
CA PRO A 344 17.14 11.72 27.37
C PRO A 344 17.45 12.06 25.90
N ASP A 345 18.61 12.66 25.61
CA ASP A 345 19.05 12.98 24.25
C ASP A 345 19.83 11.80 23.61
N TYR A 346 20.19 10.77 24.39
CA TYR A 346 20.98 9.65 23.92
C TYR A 346 20.16 8.74 22.98
N ARG A 347 20.71 8.52 21.79
CA ARG A 347 20.25 7.51 20.83
C ARG A 347 21.46 6.76 20.28
N PRO A 348 21.39 5.44 20.09
CA PRO A 348 22.52 4.68 19.52
C PRO A 348 22.84 5.12 18.08
N THR A 349 21.82 5.55 17.33
CA THR A 349 21.92 6.03 15.95
C THR A 349 22.24 7.52 15.83
N LEU A 350 22.64 8.19 16.91
CA LEU A 350 22.84 9.65 16.90
C LEU A 350 23.90 10.12 15.90
N LEU A 351 24.93 9.30 15.63
CA LEU A 351 25.95 9.64 14.64
C LEU A 351 25.50 9.37 13.20
N ASP A 352 24.52 8.49 13.01
CA ASP A 352 24.00 8.15 11.69
C ASP A 352 23.25 9.34 11.10
N ILE A 353 23.50 9.59 9.81
CA ILE A 353 22.75 10.60 9.07
C ILE A 353 21.41 9.95 8.69
N PRO A 354 20.26 10.50 9.09
CA PRO A 354 18.96 9.91 8.78
C PRO A 354 18.79 9.85 7.26
N GLN A 355 18.45 8.67 6.73
CA GLN A 355 18.26 8.49 5.28
C GLN A 355 16.81 8.76 4.90
N THR A 356 16.60 9.25 3.69
CA THR A 356 15.27 9.32 3.06
C THR A 356 14.82 7.93 2.63
N ASP A 357 13.52 7.72 2.55
CA ASP A 357 12.98 6.45 2.09
C ASP A 357 13.21 6.26 0.58
N SER A 358 14.29 5.56 0.24
CA SER A 358 14.64 5.23 -1.14
C SER A 358 13.59 4.37 -1.86
N VAL A 359 12.79 3.58 -1.12
CA VAL A 359 11.72 2.77 -1.70
C VAL A 359 10.59 3.70 -2.11
N LEU A 360 10.18 4.60 -1.23
CA LEU A 360 9.16 5.61 -1.52
C LEU A 360 9.56 6.53 -2.68
N GLU A 361 10.82 6.98 -2.72
CA GLU A 361 11.39 7.72 -3.85
C GLU A 361 11.23 6.94 -5.17
N SER A 362 11.45 5.62 -5.14
CA SER A 362 11.27 4.76 -6.31
C SER A 362 9.78 4.50 -6.64
N ASP A 363 8.93 4.38 -5.62
CA ASP A 363 7.52 4.05 -5.77
C ASP A 363 6.72 5.19 -6.41
N ILE A 364 7.13 6.44 -6.22
CA ILE A 364 6.55 7.58 -6.97
C ILE A 364 6.59 7.35 -8.48
N PHE A 365 7.69 6.80 -9.01
CA PHE A 365 7.79 6.48 -10.43
C PHE A 365 6.85 5.35 -10.83
N ARG A 366 6.65 4.34 -9.96
CA ARG A 366 5.70 3.24 -10.21
C ARG A 366 4.25 3.72 -10.20
N PHE A 367 3.87 4.53 -9.22
CA PHE A 367 2.54 5.12 -9.13
C PHE A 367 2.28 6.06 -10.31
N TYR A 368 3.28 6.86 -10.73
CA TYR A 368 3.19 7.65 -11.95
C TYR A 368 2.97 6.79 -13.20
N MET A 369 3.74 5.71 -13.37
CA MET A 369 3.58 4.79 -14.52
C MET A 369 2.16 4.21 -14.57
N ARG A 370 1.62 3.75 -13.44
CA ARG A 370 0.25 3.22 -13.35
C ARG A 370 -0.79 4.29 -13.65
N ALA A 371 -0.66 5.48 -13.06
CA ALA A 371 -1.56 6.60 -13.31
C ALA A 371 -1.52 7.07 -14.77
N TYR A 372 -0.33 7.12 -15.38
CA TYR A 372 -0.17 7.47 -16.78
C TYR A 372 -0.74 6.39 -17.71
N GLU A 373 -0.52 5.11 -17.44
CA GLU A 373 -1.10 4.02 -18.24
C GLU A 373 -2.63 3.98 -18.14
N ALA A 374 -3.19 4.21 -16.95
CA ALA A 374 -4.63 4.33 -16.75
C ALA A 374 -5.20 5.53 -17.52
N TRP A 375 -4.54 6.69 -17.45
CA TRP A 375 -4.89 7.88 -18.24
C TRP A 375 -4.77 7.61 -19.74
N ARG A 376 -3.72 6.93 -20.20
CA ARG A 376 -3.48 6.60 -21.61
C ARG A 376 -4.57 5.68 -22.17
N LYS A 377 -4.95 4.62 -21.44
CA LYS A 377 -6.06 3.72 -21.83
C LYS A 377 -7.39 4.45 -21.85
N TRP A 378 -7.65 5.27 -20.83
CA TRP A 378 -8.83 6.13 -20.80
C TRP A 378 -8.87 7.09 -21.99
N ARG A 379 -7.72 7.70 -22.35
CA ARG A 379 -7.60 8.64 -23.47
C ARG A 379 -7.84 7.95 -24.82
N GLN A 380 -7.35 6.73 -25.01
CA GLN A 380 -7.64 5.93 -26.21
C GLN A 380 -9.15 5.62 -26.34
N GLN A 381 -9.80 5.25 -25.23
CA GLN A 381 -11.24 4.98 -25.22
C GLN A 381 -12.07 6.26 -25.41
N PHE A 382 -11.59 7.38 -24.88
CA PHE A 382 -12.19 8.69 -25.10
C PHE A 382 -12.11 9.09 -26.58
N ASP A 383 -10.95 8.90 -27.21
CA ASP A 383 -10.77 9.17 -28.64
C ASP A 383 -11.65 8.23 -29.49
N ALA A 384 -11.84 6.96 -29.12
CA ALA A 384 -12.78 6.07 -29.83
C ALA A 384 -14.24 6.60 -29.87
N LEU A 385 -14.64 7.43 -28.90
CA LEU A 385 -15.98 8.05 -28.85
C LEU A 385 -16.03 9.41 -29.53
N TYR A 386 -15.02 10.25 -29.30
CA TYR A 386 -15.06 11.69 -29.56
C TYR A 386 -13.98 12.20 -30.53
N PHE A 387 -13.11 11.33 -31.03
CA PHE A 387 -12.07 11.72 -31.99
C PHE A 387 -12.68 12.25 -33.28
N VAL A 388 -11.97 13.17 -33.91
CA VAL A 388 -12.36 13.78 -35.18
C VAL A 388 -11.14 13.70 -36.07
N GLU A 389 -11.28 13.02 -37.20
CA GLU A 389 -10.18 12.87 -38.14
C GLU A 389 -9.90 14.22 -38.83
N PRO A 390 -8.66 14.74 -38.79
CA PRO A 390 -8.32 15.96 -39.52
C PRO A 390 -8.27 15.70 -41.04
N SER A 391 -9.05 16.45 -41.84
CA SER A 391 -9.00 16.41 -43.31
C SER A 391 -7.64 16.83 -43.86
N ASN A 392 -7.18 16.15 -44.91
CA ASN A 392 -6.04 16.58 -45.75
C ASN A 392 -6.37 17.67 -46.79
N THR A 393 -7.56 18.29 -46.75
CA THR A 393 -7.94 19.39 -47.65
C THR A 393 -7.82 20.74 -46.93
N PRO A 394 -7.20 21.76 -47.54
CA PRO A 394 -7.02 23.06 -46.89
C PRO A 394 -8.38 23.73 -46.63
N PRO A 395 -8.58 24.33 -45.44
CA PRO A 395 -9.84 24.99 -45.07
C PRO A 395 -10.14 26.19 -45.97
N LEU A 396 -11.42 26.47 -46.24
CA LEU A 396 -11.83 27.75 -46.84
C LEU A 396 -11.42 28.91 -45.90
N ALA A 397 -10.88 29.98 -46.47
CA ALA A 397 -10.31 31.09 -45.71
C ALA A 397 -11.36 31.79 -44.81
N GLY A 398 -11.21 31.61 -43.49
CA GLY A 398 -12.02 32.24 -42.43
C GLY A 398 -11.51 31.82 -41.04
N GLY A 399 -11.56 32.72 -40.05
CA GLY A 399 -10.84 32.63 -38.76
C GLY A 399 -11.28 31.57 -37.74
N ILE A 400 -11.86 30.45 -38.16
CA ILE A 400 -12.17 29.26 -37.33
C ILE A 400 -11.72 27.99 -38.07
N GLY A 401 -10.53 28.04 -38.68
CA GLY A 401 -10.04 26.99 -39.56
C GLY A 401 -9.17 25.94 -38.87
N VAL A 402 -9.73 25.13 -37.97
CA VAL A 402 -9.26 23.76 -37.67
C VAL A 402 -10.49 22.96 -37.19
N ILE A 403 -10.82 21.87 -37.90
CA ILE A 403 -11.95 20.92 -37.69
C ILE A 403 -13.27 21.29 -38.40
N GLU A 404 -13.33 21.17 -39.72
CA GLU A 404 -14.61 21.08 -40.45
C GLU A 404 -14.47 20.11 -41.64
N HIS A 405 -15.37 19.11 -41.71
CA HIS A 405 -15.43 18.09 -42.77
C HIS A 405 -16.82 18.01 -43.39
N ALA A 406 -16.85 17.63 -44.66
CA ALA A 406 -17.84 17.95 -45.70
C ALA A 406 -19.26 17.35 -45.59
N VAL A 407 -19.64 16.75 -44.46
CA VAL A 407 -20.98 16.13 -44.30
C VAL A 407 -21.86 16.85 -43.26
N LEU A 408 -21.24 17.58 -42.32
CA LEU A 408 -21.93 18.39 -41.31
C LEU A 408 -21.54 19.85 -41.51
N ASP A 409 -22.53 20.75 -41.57
CA ASP A 409 -22.32 22.20 -41.66
C ASP A 409 -21.56 22.70 -40.41
N PRO A 410 -20.71 23.74 -40.48
CA PRO A 410 -19.97 24.32 -39.34
C PRO A 410 -20.84 24.58 -38.09
N ALA A 411 -22.05 25.06 -38.34
CA ALA A 411 -23.04 25.31 -37.29
C ALA A 411 -23.55 24.01 -36.64
N GLN A 412 -23.64 22.91 -37.38
CA GLN A 412 -24.06 21.60 -36.89
C GLN A 412 -22.97 20.96 -36.02
N PHE A 413 -21.69 21.15 -36.33
CA PHE A 413 -20.57 20.63 -35.54
C PHE A 413 -20.47 21.32 -34.17
N LYS A 414 -20.63 22.65 -34.13
CA LYS A 414 -20.67 23.42 -32.88
C LYS A 414 -21.82 22.99 -31.95
N ASN A 415 -22.91 22.49 -32.52
CA ASN A 415 -24.07 21.99 -31.76
C ASN A 415 -23.83 20.61 -31.12
N LEU A 416 -22.75 19.89 -31.45
CA LEU A 416 -22.42 18.59 -30.85
C LEU A 416 -21.81 18.70 -29.44
N ASP A 417 -21.27 19.86 -29.07
CA ASP A 417 -20.69 20.18 -27.75
C ASP A 417 -19.85 19.03 -27.16
N LEU A 418 -18.79 18.64 -27.90
CA LEU A 418 -17.94 17.51 -27.54
C LEU A 418 -17.12 17.82 -26.27
N PRO A 419 -16.99 16.84 -25.34
CA PRO A 419 -16.19 17.03 -24.13
C PRO A 419 -14.70 17.24 -24.46
N LYS A 420 -13.99 17.97 -23.60
CA LYS A 420 -12.53 18.13 -23.70
C LYS A 420 -11.80 17.03 -22.94
N PRO A 421 -10.64 16.58 -23.42
CA PRO A 421 -9.87 15.58 -22.70
C PRO A 421 -9.15 16.14 -21.48
N GLU A 422 -9.00 15.27 -20.48
CA GLU A 422 -8.25 15.54 -19.26
C GLU A 422 -6.73 15.55 -19.51
N ILE A 423 -6.02 16.40 -18.76
CA ILE A 423 -4.56 16.60 -18.84
C ILE A 423 -3.83 15.37 -18.24
N PRO A 424 -2.67 14.95 -18.77
CA PRO A 424 -1.87 13.88 -18.17
C PRO A 424 -1.38 14.23 -16.75
N PRO A 425 -1.08 13.20 -15.91
CA PRO A 425 -0.52 13.42 -14.58
C PRO A 425 0.86 14.10 -14.65
N ALA A 426 1.19 14.88 -13.61
CA ALA A 426 2.47 15.58 -13.52
C ALA A 426 3.66 14.60 -13.41
N LEU A 427 4.76 14.94 -14.08
CA LEU A 427 5.98 14.13 -14.09
C LEU A 427 6.65 14.09 -12.71
N PRO A 428 7.19 12.93 -12.27
CA PRO A 428 7.88 12.79 -10.98
C PRO A 428 9.00 13.81 -10.76
N LEU A 429 9.80 14.10 -11.79
CA LEU A 429 10.90 15.07 -11.70
C LEU A 429 10.42 16.46 -11.30
N THR A 430 9.32 16.92 -11.90
CA THR A 430 8.72 18.23 -11.58
C THR A 430 8.19 18.30 -10.15
N ILE A 431 7.89 17.15 -9.53
CA ILE A 431 7.41 17.09 -8.15
C ILE A 431 8.59 17.23 -7.19
N PHE A 432 9.68 16.48 -7.40
CA PHE A 432 10.90 16.62 -6.60
C PHE A 432 11.42 18.06 -6.65
N GLU A 433 11.46 18.68 -7.84
CA GLU A 433 11.85 20.08 -8.01
C GLU A 433 10.94 21.04 -7.22
N LYS A 434 9.62 20.83 -7.25
CA LYS A 434 8.65 21.63 -6.48
C LYS A 434 8.86 21.48 -4.96
N VAL A 435 9.11 20.26 -4.48
CA VAL A 435 9.37 20.01 -3.06
C VAL A 435 10.64 20.72 -2.60
N ILE A 436 11.73 20.62 -3.37
CA ILE A 436 13.00 21.29 -3.08
C ILE A 436 12.84 22.81 -3.11
N ALA A 437 12.18 23.36 -4.15
CA ALA A 437 11.96 24.80 -4.27
C ALA A 437 11.11 25.36 -3.12
N ARG A 438 10.08 24.61 -2.71
CA ARG A 438 9.24 24.97 -1.57
C ARG A 438 10.03 24.98 -0.27
N ALA A 439 10.80 23.92 0.02
CA ALA A 439 11.65 23.85 1.21
C ALA A 439 12.66 25.01 1.27
N ASN A 440 13.30 25.33 0.15
CA ASN A 440 14.21 26.47 0.06
C ASN A 440 13.54 27.81 0.37
N SER A 441 12.27 27.99 -0.04
CA SER A 441 11.52 29.22 0.25
C SER A 441 11.06 29.32 1.71
N GLU A 442 10.72 28.20 2.35
CA GLU A 442 10.20 28.17 3.72
C GLU A 442 11.32 28.20 4.79
N GLN A 443 12.54 27.74 4.46
CA GLN A 443 13.56 27.34 5.45
C GLN A 443 14.93 28.02 5.29
N GLN A 444 15.04 29.09 4.49
CA GLN A 444 16.28 29.86 4.37
C GLN A 444 16.68 30.51 5.72
N ASP A 445 17.74 29.99 6.35
CA ASP A 445 18.39 30.62 7.50
C ASP A 445 19.29 31.78 6.99
N PRO A 446 19.08 33.04 7.41
CA PRO A 446 19.89 34.19 6.99
C PRO A 446 21.39 34.02 7.29
N GLN A 447 21.76 33.17 8.26
CA GLN A 447 23.15 32.95 8.66
C GLN A 447 23.84 31.81 7.88
N ASN A 448 23.10 30.92 7.21
CA ASN A 448 23.66 29.80 6.48
C ASN A 448 22.91 29.58 5.14
N PRO A 449 23.37 30.17 4.02
CA PRO A 449 22.63 30.23 2.76
C PRO A 449 22.58 28.90 1.97
N GLY A 450 22.95 27.78 2.58
CA GLY A 450 22.97 26.46 1.94
C GLY A 450 21.60 25.76 2.00
N THR A 451 21.27 24.99 0.96
CA THR A 451 20.11 24.09 0.97
C THR A 451 20.23 23.10 2.14
N PRO A 452 19.23 22.97 3.02
CA PRO A 452 19.30 22.05 4.15
C PRO A 452 19.18 20.59 3.70
N TYR A 453 19.75 19.67 4.49
CA TYR A 453 19.56 18.22 4.31
C TYR A 453 18.13 17.82 4.73
N PRO A 454 17.38 16.98 3.99
CA PRO A 454 17.81 16.12 2.88
C PRO A 454 17.74 16.77 1.49
N TYR A 455 17.14 17.95 1.34
CA TYR A 455 16.93 18.64 0.06
C TYR A 455 18.25 18.96 -0.68
N SER A 456 19.36 19.06 0.04
CA SER A 456 20.71 19.25 -0.51
C SER A 456 21.21 18.11 -1.39
N LYS A 457 20.63 16.90 -1.26
CA LYS A 457 20.95 15.74 -2.12
C LYS A 457 20.50 15.92 -3.57
N GLY A 458 19.55 16.84 -3.83
CA GLY A 458 18.97 17.07 -5.15
C GLY A 458 17.93 16.02 -5.53
N VAL A 459 17.61 15.94 -6.83
CA VAL A 459 16.63 14.99 -7.35
C VAL A 459 17.25 13.57 -7.35
N PRO A 460 16.54 12.54 -6.84
CA PRO A 460 17.02 11.16 -6.85
C PRO A 460 17.34 10.66 -8.27
N ALA A 461 18.28 9.72 -8.36
CA ALA A 461 18.63 9.09 -9.64
C ALA A 461 17.44 8.30 -10.22
N LEU A 462 17.28 8.33 -11.55
CA LEU A 462 16.15 7.66 -12.21
C LEU A 462 16.25 6.13 -12.05
N PRO A 463 15.20 5.45 -11.59
CA PRO A 463 15.20 3.99 -11.50
C PRO A 463 15.27 3.31 -12.86
N ASN A 464 15.99 2.19 -12.95
CA ASN A 464 16.18 1.41 -14.20
C ASN A 464 14.86 0.96 -14.85
N PHE A 465 13.83 0.66 -14.06
CA PHE A 465 12.54 0.24 -14.62
C PHE A 465 11.81 1.41 -15.30
N TYR A 466 11.99 2.63 -14.79
CA TYR A 466 11.37 3.83 -15.35
C TYR A 466 12.09 4.25 -16.63
N SER A 467 13.43 4.22 -16.63
CA SER A 467 14.21 4.50 -17.85
C SER A 467 13.87 3.54 -19.00
N ASN A 468 13.61 2.27 -18.70
CA ASN A 468 13.24 1.27 -19.71
C ASN A 468 11.81 1.45 -20.25
N TRP A 469 10.93 2.09 -19.48
CA TRP A 469 9.55 2.35 -19.87
C TRP A 469 9.40 3.63 -20.72
N LEU A 470 10.31 4.58 -20.56
CA LEU A 470 10.39 5.76 -21.43
C LEU A 470 10.75 5.35 -22.86
N GLY A 471 10.20 6.08 -23.84
CA GLY A 471 10.54 5.91 -25.26
C GLY A 471 11.96 6.39 -25.58
N ALA A 472 12.41 6.17 -26.82
CA ALA A 472 13.76 6.55 -27.28
C ALA A 472 14.08 8.04 -27.08
N ASP A 473 13.05 8.91 -27.09
CA ASP A 473 13.18 10.36 -26.90
C ASP A 473 13.14 10.79 -25.42
N GLY A 474 13.14 9.86 -24.47
CA GLY A 474 13.05 10.13 -23.03
C GLY A 474 11.66 10.54 -22.54
N ASN A 475 10.63 10.43 -23.40
CA ASN A 475 9.24 10.77 -23.10
C ASN A 475 8.39 9.53 -22.77
N PRO A 476 7.28 9.70 -22.01
CA PRO A 476 6.31 8.63 -21.78
C PRO A 476 5.75 8.07 -23.10
N PRO A 477 5.25 6.82 -23.10
CA PRO A 477 4.71 6.19 -24.31
C PRO A 477 3.61 7.04 -24.98
N PRO A 478 3.70 7.31 -26.30
CA PRO A 478 2.74 8.16 -27.00
C PRO A 478 1.37 7.48 -27.17
N ILE A 479 0.33 8.28 -27.38
CA ILE A 479 -1.02 7.80 -27.70
C ILE A 479 -1.11 7.55 -29.20
N ALA A 480 -1.70 6.42 -29.60
CA ALA A 480 -1.96 6.13 -31.01
C ALA A 480 -3.16 6.96 -31.48
N VAL A 481 -2.99 7.69 -32.58
CA VAL A 481 -4.06 8.47 -33.21
C VAL A 481 -5.00 7.50 -33.94
N PRO A 482 -6.33 7.54 -33.70
CA PRO A 482 -7.29 6.72 -34.44
C PRO A 482 -7.31 7.06 -35.95
N ASN A 483 -7.63 6.07 -36.78
CA ASN A 483 -7.74 6.24 -38.24
C ASN A 483 -9.13 6.73 -38.69
N ASP A 484 -10.16 6.55 -37.87
CA ASP A 484 -11.56 6.87 -38.20
C ASP A 484 -12.14 7.87 -37.20
N ASP A 485 -13.19 8.59 -37.60
CA ASP A 485 -14.00 9.43 -36.70
C ASP A 485 -14.58 8.65 -35.52
N GLY A 486 -14.75 9.31 -34.38
CA GLY A 486 -15.35 8.74 -33.18
C GLY A 486 -16.80 8.30 -33.38
N LEU A 487 -17.26 7.31 -32.60
CA LEU A 487 -18.59 6.72 -32.74
C LEU A 487 -19.75 7.72 -32.69
N VAL A 488 -19.62 8.79 -31.90
CA VAL A 488 -20.65 9.85 -31.79
C VAL A 488 -20.76 10.64 -33.09
N VAL A 489 -19.63 10.92 -33.74
CA VAL A 489 -19.57 11.61 -35.03
C VAL A 489 -20.16 10.73 -36.13
N GLN A 490 -19.78 9.43 -36.17
CA GLN A 490 -20.35 8.46 -37.11
C GLN A 490 -21.88 8.33 -36.99
N TYR A 491 -22.39 8.34 -35.76
CA TYR A 491 -23.82 8.28 -35.51
C TYR A 491 -24.55 9.55 -35.97
N ALA A 492 -23.97 10.74 -35.74
CA ALA A 492 -24.53 12.00 -36.22
C ALA A 492 -24.61 12.03 -37.75
N VAL A 493 -23.57 11.57 -38.44
CA VAL A 493 -23.55 11.42 -39.91
C VAL A 493 -24.66 10.48 -40.38
N ALA A 494 -24.83 9.32 -39.75
CA ALA A 494 -25.85 8.34 -40.12
C ALA A 494 -27.29 8.88 -39.99
N LEU A 495 -27.56 9.75 -39.02
CA LEU A 495 -28.87 10.40 -38.87
C LEU A 495 -29.17 11.40 -39.98
N VAL A 496 -28.19 12.17 -40.42
CA VAL A 496 -28.35 13.10 -41.56
C VAL A 496 -28.64 12.31 -42.84
N GLU A 497 -27.96 11.19 -43.05
CA GLU A 497 -28.22 10.29 -44.17
C GLU A 497 -29.63 9.68 -44.13
N LEU A 498 -30.13 9.31 -42.94
CA LEU A 498 -31.49 8.81 -42.76
C LEU A 498 -32.53 9.86 -43.15
N GLU A 499 -32.36 11.10 -42.72
CA GLU A 499 -33.27 12.21 -43.07
C GLU A 499 -33.31 12.43 -44.59
N ALA A 500 -32.17 12.33 -45.27
CA ALA A 500 -32.11 12.39 -46.72
C ALA A 500 -32.91 11.25 -47.39
N ILE A 501 -32.83 10.02 -46.87
CA ILE A 501 -33.59 8.86 -47.37
C ILE A 501 -35.10 9.03 -47.11
N GLU A 502 -35.50 9.51 -45.94
CA GLU A 502 -36.91 9.75 -45.62
C GLU A 502 -37.55 10.79 -46.53
N ASN A 503 -36.82 11.87 -46.84
CA ASN A 503 -37.27 12.88 -47.80
C ASN A 503 -37.46 12.29 -49.20
N GLN A 504 -36.57 11.39 -49.64
CA GLN A 504 -36.75 10.64 -50.90
C GLN A 504 -37.98 9.72 -50.86
N ILE A 505 -38.23 9.03 -49.74
CA ILE A 505 -39.41 8.16 -49.57
C ILE A 505 -40.71 8.96 -49.64
N ARG A 506 -40.79 10.12 -48.98
CA ARG A 506 -41.97 11.00 -49.03
C ARG A 506 -42.28 11.44 -50.47
N ALA A 507 -41.24 11.83 -51.21
CA ALA A 507 -41.38 12.20 -52.62
C ALA A 507 -41.90 11.04 -53.48
N ILE A 508 -41.38 9.81 -53.27
CA ILE A 508 -41.83 8.63 -54.01
C ILE A 508 -43.26 8.22 -53.63
N ARG A 509 -43.63 8.21 -52.34
CA ARG A 509 -44.99 7.88 -51.88
C ARG A 509 -46.05 8.80 -52.49
N SER A 510 -45.79 10.10 -52.49
CA SER A 510 -46.68 11.08 -53.13
C SER A 510 -46.90 10.76 -54.61
N ARG A 511 -45.84 10.34 -55.33
CA ARG A 511 -45.96 9.91 -56.73
C ARG A 511 -46.77 8.63 -56.90
N VAL A 512 -46.64 7.64 -55.99
CA VAL A 512 -47.44 6.40 -56.00
C VAL A 512 -48.92 6.70 -55.81
N GLU A 513 -49.28 7.50 -54.81
CA GLU A 513 -50.68 7.88 -54.52
C GLU A 513 -51.32 8.58 -55.72
N LYS A 514 -50.65 9.59 -56.28
CA LYS A 514 -51.10 10.28 -57.51
C LYS A 514 -51.32 9.31 -58.68
N THR A 515 -50.45 8.31 -58.88
CA THR A 515 -50.64 7.30 -59.93
C THR A 515 -51.79 6.33 -59.65
N ARG A 516 -52.00 5.96 -58.39
CA ARG A 516 -53.09 5.07 -57.98
C ARG A 516 -54.45 5.73 -58.19
N ASP A 517 -54.58 6.99 -57.79
CA ASP A 517 -55.83 7.74 -57.90
C ASP A 517 -56.23 7.92 -59.38
N PHE A 518 -55.25 8.24 -60.23
CA PHE A 518 -55.50 8.34 -61.68
C PHE A 518 -55.93 6.99 -62.30
N LEU A 519 -55.32 5.89 -61.86
CA LEU A 519 -55.70 4.54 -62.31
C LEU A 519 -57.13 4.18 -61.88
N LEU A 520 -57.54 4.57 -60.66
CA LEU A 520 -58.92 4.39 -60.19
C LEU A 520 -59.91 5.17 -61.05
N LEU A 521 -59.60 6.41 -61.42
CA LEU A 521 -60.44 7.22 -62.33
C LEU A 521 -60.57 6.56 -63.70
N GLN A 522 -59.48 6.02 -64.26
CA GLN A 522 -59.53 5.30 -65.53
C GLN A 522 -60.39 4.02 -65.44
N ARG A 523 -60.30 3.27 -64.33
CA ARG A 523 -61.14 2.07 -64.12
C ARG A 523 -62.61 2.41 -63.93
N GLN A 524 -62.93 3.47 -63.18
CA GLN A 524 -64.30 3.96 -63.04
C GLN A 524 -64.89 4.36 -64.40
N GLN A 525 -64.09 4.99 -65.25
CA GLN A 525 -64.49 5.31 -66.62
C GLN A 525 -64.69 4.04 -67.47
N LEU A 526 -63.83 3.02 -67.33
CA LEU A 526 -64.03 1.72 -67.98
C LEU A 526 -65.33 1.06 -67.54
N ASP A 527 -65.63 1.05 -66.23
CA ASP A 527 -66.86 0.47 -65.69
C ASP A 527 -68.09 1.17 -66.27
N SER A 528 -68.08 2.51 -66.36
CA SER A 528 -69.15 3.26 -67.02
C SER A 528 -69.33 2.85 -68.49
N GLN A 529 -68.23 2.59 -69.22
CA GLN A 529 -68.28 2.11 -70.59
C GLN A 529 -68.81 0.68 -70.68
N THR A 530 -68.53 -0.19 -69.69
CA THR A 530 -69.06 -1.57 -69.69
C THR A 530 -70.58 -1.60 -69.55
N VAL A 531 -71.16 -0.66 -68.80
CA VAL A 531 -72.63 -0.51 -68.71
C VAL A 531 -73.21 -0.14 -70.08
N ALA A 532 -72.53 0.74 -70.82
CA ALA A 532 -72.93 1.09 -72.19
C ALA A 532 -72.75 -0.06 -73.20
N LEU A 533 -71.72 -0.91 -73.01
CA LEU A 533 -71.50 -2.11 -73.83
C LEU A 533 -72.49 -3.25 -73.53
N ALA A 534 -73.07 -3.30 -72.32
CA ALA A 534 -74.13 -4.28 -72.01
C ALA A 534 -75.37 -4.07 -72.90
N ALA A 535 -75.70 -2.81 -73.21
CA ALA A 535 -76.78 -2.47 -74.13
C ALA A 535 -76.53 -3.00 -75.56
N LEU A 536 -75.27 -2.98 -76.02
CA LEU A 536 -74.87 -3.57 -77.32
C LEU A 536 -75.10 -5.09 -77.36
N ALA A 537 -74.83 -5.78 -76.25
CA ALA A 537 -75.01 -7.24 -76.13
C ALA A 537 -76.48 -7.66 -76.00
N GLY A 538 -77.43 -6.72 -75.99
CA GLY A 538 -78.85 -6.97 -75.72
C GLY A 538 -79.15 -7.27 -74.25
N GLY A 539 -78.20 -7.01 -73.36
CA GLY A 539 -78.30 -7.25 -71.92
C GLY A 539 -78.85 -6.07 -71.13
N VAL A 540 -79.17 -6.30 -69.85
CA VAL A 540 -79.59 -5.26 -68.90
C VAL A 540 -78.40 -4.82 -68.07
N ALA A 541 -78.33 -3.52 -67.74
CA ALA A 541 -77.28 -2.99 -66.87
C ALA A 541 -77.13 -3.83 -65.59
N GLY A 542 -75.94 -4.41 -65.38
CA GLY A 542 -75.62 -5.25 -64.21
C GLY A 542 -75.71 -6.76 -64.42
N ASP A 543 -76.12 -7.25 -65.60
CA ASP A 543 -76.21 -8.70 -65.90
C ASP A 543 -74.86 -9.38 -66.23
N GLY A 544 -73.77 -8.60 -66.30
CA GLY A 544 -72.41 -9.08 -66.60
C GLY A 544 -72.07 -9.25 -68.09
N THR A 545 -73.03 -9.07 -69.00
CA THR A 545 -72.81 -9.21 -70.46
C THR A 545 -71.88 -8.12 -71.02
N GLY A 546 -72.00 -6.88 -70.56
CA GLY A 546 -71.11 -5.78 -70.94
C GLY A 546 -69.66 -6.01 -70.54
N LEU A 547 -69.41 -6.73 -69.44
CA LEU A 547 -68.06 -7.09 -69.01
C LEU A 547 -67.46 -8.23 -69.87
N GLN A 548 -68.31 -9.12 -70.40
CA GLN A 548 -67.88 -10.11 -71.40
C GLN A 548 -67.45 -9.43 -72.71
N VAL A 549 -68.21 -8.42 -73.16
CA VAL A 549 -67.83 -7.61 -74.33
C VAL A 549 -66.57 -6.78 -74.06
N ALA A 550 -66.43 -6.22 -72.85
CA ALA A 550 -65.23 -5.47 -72.46
C ALA A 550 -63.95 -6.32 -72.52
N ARG A 551 -64.04 -7.62 -72.20
CA ARG A 551 -62.91 -8.58 -72.36
C ARG A 551 -62.50 -8.78 -73.82
N TRP A 552 -63.39 -8.55 -74.78
CA TRP A 552 -63.11 -8.68 -76.21
C TRP A 552 -62.53 -7.40 -76.84
N LEU A 553 -62.59 -6.25 -76.15
CA LEU A 553 -62.06 -4.96 -76.64
C LEU A 553 -60.61 -5.00 -77.17
N PRO A 554 -59.67 -5.74 -76.57
CA PRO A 554 -58.30 -5.79 -77.07
C PRO A 554 -58.15 -6.62 -78.35
N TYR A 555 -59.11 -7.51 -78.63
CA TYR A 555 -58.97 -8.61 -79.60
C TYR A 555 -59.97 -8.58 -80.77
N ALA A 556 -61.06 -7.82 -80.65
CA ALA A 556 -62.10 -7.71 -81.67
C ALA A 556 -62.15 -6.31 -82.30
N ASN A 557 -62.75 -6.20 -83.48
CA ASN A 557 -63.11 -4.94 -84.12
C ASN A 557 -64.56 -5.07 -84.61
N LEU A 558 -65.38 -4.04 -84.42
CA LEU A 558 -66.72 -3.98 -85.00
C LEU A 558 -66.60 -3.47 -86.44
N ASN A 559 -67.34 -4.04 -87.40
CA ASN A 559 -67.46 -3.48 -88.76
C ASN A 559 -68.77 -2.71 -88.86
N ALA A 560 -68.68 -1.41 -89.14
CA ALA A 560 -69.83 -0.50 -89.13
C ALA A 560 -70.46 -0.24 -90.51
N THR A 561 -70.00 -0.93 -91.57
CA THR A 561 -70.28 -0.57 -92.97
C THR A 561 -71.27 -1.50 -93.69
N GLU A 562 -71.73 -2.59 -93.07
CA GLU A 562 -72.68 -3.53 -93.69
C GLU A 562 -74.07 -3.41 -93.04
N ILE A 563 -75.08 -3.02 -93.83
CA ILE A 563 -76.51 -3.10 -93.47
C ILE A 563 -77.18 -4.11 -94.40
N PRO A 564 -77.89 -5.14 -93.90
CA PRO A 564 -78.69 -6.01 -94.75
C PRO A 564 -79.93 -5.25 -95.29
N ASN A 565 -80.12 -5.27 -96.62
CA ASN A 565 -81.18 -4.52 -97.33
C ASN A 565 -82.64 -5.03 -97.12
N ASN A 566 -82.95 -5.76 -96.05
CA ASN A 566 -84.27 -6.38 -95.85
C ASN A 566 -85.08 -5.75 -94.70
N VAL A 567 -85.61 -4.54 -94.87
CA VAL A 567 -86.49 -3.90 -93.86
C VAL A 567 -87.93 -3.65 -94.37
N GLU A 568 -88.30 -4.09 -95.58
CA GLU A 568 -89.63 -3.76 -96.13
C GLU A 568 -90.79 -4.73 -95.83
N LYS A 569 -90.62 -5.88 -95.16
CA LYS A 569 -91.76 -6.76 -94.83
C LYS A 569 -91.60 -7.53 -93.53
N ALA A 570 -92.20 -7.03 -92.44
CA ALA A 570 -92.82 -7.84 -91.38
C ALA A 570 -93.58 -6.94 -90.39
N VAL A 571 -94.79 -6.53 -90.77
CA VAL A 571 -95.87 -6.17 -89.83
C VAL A 571 -96.94 -7.25 -89.99
N SER A 572 -97.07 -8.14 -89.00
CA SER A 572 -98.35 -8.74 -88.58
C SER A 572 -98.13 -9.72 -87.41
N THR A 573 -98.54 -9.26 -86.22
CA THR A 573 -99.27 -9.97 -85.16
C THR A 573 -99.02 -11.47 -84.90
N GLU A 574 -98.60 -11.78 -83.68
CA GLU A 574 -99.30 -12.76 -82.84
C GLU A 574 -99.17 -12.40 -81.35
N SER A 575 -100.33 -12.25 -80.71
CA SER A 575 -100.53 -12.05 -79.28
C SER A 575 -100.70 -13.41 -78.60
N VAL A 576 -99.89 -13.72 -77.58
CA VAL A 576 -100.20 -14.78 -76.62
C VAL A 576 -100.17 -14.21 -75.21
N VAL A 577 -101.25 -14.49 -74.49
CA VAL A 577 -101.69 -13.95 -73.21
C VAL A 577 -101.06 -14.74 -72.04
N SER A 578 -100.73 -13.99 -70.99
CA SER A 578 -100.52 -14.31 -69.57
C SER A 578 -100.21 -15.74 -69.11
N ASN A 579 -99.19 -15.86 -68.25
CA ASN A 579 -99.41 -16.39 -66.90
C ASN A 579 -98.37 -15.85 -65.91
N ALA A 580 -98.86 -15.14 -64.90
CA ALA A 580 -98.12 -14.85 -63.68
C ALA A 580 -98.23 -16.05 -62.72
N PRO A 581 -97.15 -16.37 -61.99
CA PRO A 581 -97.29 -16.89 -60.63
C PRO A 581 -96.66 -15.92 -59.62
N LYS A 582 -97.34 -15.77 -58.48
CA LYS A 582 -96.84 -15.03 -57.30
C LYS A 582 -95.67 -15.76 -56.62
N ALA A 583 -94.75 -14.93 -56.15
CA ALA A 583 -93.77 -15.01 -55.05
C ALA A 583 -93.45 -16.36 -54.38
N VAL A 584 -92.14 -16.63 -54.25
CA VAL A 584 -91.53 -17.29 -53.06
C VAL A 584 -90.15 -16.68 -52.78
N PHE A 585 -89.97 -16.20 -51.55
CA PHE A 585 -88.68 -15.92 -50.90
C PHE A 585 -87.92 -17.23 -50.65
N ALA A 586 -86.61 -17.26 -50.90
CA ALA A 586 -85.69 -18.12 -50.15
C ALA A 586 -84.32 -17.44 -49.98
N THR A 587 -83.98 -17.34 -48.70
CA THR A 587 -82.78 -16.81 -48.04
C THR A 587 -81.54 -17.71 -48.17
N ALA A 588 -80.35 -17.08 -48.22
CA ALA A 588 -79.06 -17.44 -47.56
C ALA A 588 -77.93 -16.77 -48.36
N SER A 589 -76.91 -16.06 -47.84
CA SER A 589 -76.31 -15.86 -46.51
C SER A 589 -75.39 -14.61 -46.65
N ALA A 590 -75.44 -13.56 -45.81
CA ALA A 590 -74.74 -13.39 -44.52
C ALA A 590 -73.28 -13.90 -44.54
N GLY A 591 -72.22 -13.15 -44.23
CA GLY A 591 -72.04 -11.78 -43.72
C GLY A 591 -70.65 -11.25 -44.11
N LEU A 592 -70.02 -10.23 -43.54
CA LEU A 592 -70.16 -9.52 -42.26
C LEU A 592 -69.59 -8.11 -42.49
N PHE A 593 -70.43 -7.08 -42.38
CA PHE A 593 -70.02 -5.75 -41.98
C PHE A 593 -70.67 -5.51 -40.63
N ASN A 594 -69.88 -5.25 -39.59
CA ASN A 594 -70.40 -4.55 -38.44
C ASN A 594 -69.42 -3.48 -37.98
N SER A 595 -69.93 -2.28 -38.06
CA SER A 595 -69.48 -1.03 -37.49
C SER A 595 -69.47 -1.07 -35.96
N ALA A 596 -68.46 -0.45 -35.36
CA ALA A 596 -68.59 0.20 -34.06
C ALA A 596 -67.99 1.60 -34.18
N ILE A 597 -68.85 2.61 -34.33
CA ILE A 597 -68.51 4.03 -34.18
C ILE A 597 -69.09 4.46 -32.83
N SER A 598 -68.22 4.84 -31.90
CA SER A 598 -68.57 5.68 -30.76
C SER A 598 -68.05 7.08 -31.01
N GLN A 599 -68.92 8.04 -30.70
CA GLN A 599 -68.74 9.48 -30.83
C GLN A 599 -67.62 10.00 -29.91
N MET A 600 -66.92 11.05 -30.31
CA MET A 600 -66.62 12.24 -29.49
C MET A 600 -66.03 13.37 -30.35
N ALA A 601 -66.34 14.60 -29.95
CA ALA A 601 -66.24 15.81 -30.75
C ALA A 601 -64.93 16.62 -30.56
N ALA A 602 -64.59 17.38 -31.63
CA ALA A 602 -63.78 18.61 -31.73
C ALA A 602 -62.25 18.53 -31.44
N PRO A 603 -61.40 19.46 -31.94
CA PRO A 603 -61.67 20.72 -32.64
C PRO A 603 -60.90 20.96 -33.97
N LYS A 604 -61.24 22.07 -34.63
CA LYS A 604 -60.50 22.72 -35.73
C LYS A 604 -59.10 23.18 -35.25
N ILE A 605 -58.07 23.07 -36.11
CA ILE A 605 -57.00 24.07 -36.29
C ILE A 605 -56.31 23.79 -37.65
N SER A 606 -56.12 24.89 -38.39
CA SER A 606 -55.38 25.03 -39.64
C SER A 606 -53.89 25.18 -39.35
N ALA A 607 -53.02 24.47 -40.08
CA ALA A 607 -51.65 24.94 -40.42
C ALA A 607 -50.96 23.95 -41.36
N SER A 608 -51.02 24.25 -42.65
CA SER A 608 -50.04 23.84 -43.65
C SER A 608 -48.72 24.59 -43.45
N SER A 609 -47.62 23.98 -43.91
CA SER A 609 -46.28 24.55 -44.19
C SER A 609 -45.38 24.98 -43.01
N ALA A 610 -44.69 24.04 -42.34
CA ALA A 610 -43.44 24.33 -41.59
C ALA A 610 -42.59 23.09 -41.15
N LEU A 611 -42.65 21.94 -41.84
CA LEU A 611 -42.09 20.67 -41.31
C LEU A 611 -40.80 20.15 -41.99
N SER A 612 -40.15 20.94 -42.85
CA SER A 612 -38.96 20.50 -43.62
C SER A 612 -37.60 20.77 -42.96
N LYS A 613 -37.53 21.19 -41.69
CA LYS A 613 -36.25 21.53 -41.02
C LYS A 613 -36.05 21.01 -39.59
N ASN A 614 -36.94 20.13 -39.07
CA ASN A 614 -37.08 19.99 -37.62
C ASN A 614 -36.92 18.59 -37.01
N LEU A 615 -36.07 17.69 -37.52
CA LEU A 615 -35.73 16.46 -36.77
C LEU A 615 -34.53 16.66 -35.84
N LEU A 616 -33.41 17.18 -36.34
CA LEU A 616 -32.27 17.58 -35.51
C LEU A 616 -32.62 18.69 -34.52
N SER A 617 -33.36 19.71 -34.95
CA SER A 617 -33.77 20.82 -34.08
C SER A 617 -34.88 20.45 -33.08
N ASN A 618 -35.75 19.46 -33.34
CA ASN A 618 -36.69 18.96 -32.31
C ASN A 618 -36.01 18.04 -31.28
N ALA A 619 -34.99 17.27 -31.69
CA ALA A 619 -34.14 16.55 -30.75
C ALA A 619 -33.39 17.53 -29.83
N LEU A 620 -32.89 18.65 -30.38
CA LEU A 620 -32.24 19.75 -29.64
C LEU A 620 -33.20 20.64 -28.84
N ALA A 621 -34.42 20.93 -29.32
CA ALA A 621 -35.37 21.79 -28.59
C ALA A 621 -35.94 21.09 -27.35
N SER A 622 -36.04 19.76 -27.41
CA SER A 622 -36.60 18.95 -26.33
C SER A 622 -35.59 18.60 -25.22
N THR A 623 -34.33 19.06 -25.31
CA THR A 623 -33.34 19.07 -24.22
C THR A 623 -33.38 20.35 -23.36
N SER A 624 -33.93 21.45 -23.89
CA SER A 624 -34.02 22.74 -23.16
C SER A 624 -35.04 22.76 -22.01
N SER A 625 -35.96 21.78 -21.95
CA SER A 625 -37.04 21.72 -20.95
C SER A 625 -36.83 20.68 -19.84
N VAL A 626 -35.67 20.01 -19.77
CA VAL A 626 -35.42 18.90 -18.82
C VAL A 626 -34.80 19.36 -17.48
N SER A 627 -34.61 20.67 -17.27
CA SER A 627 -33.96 21.20 -16.07
C SER A 627 -34.76 21.10 -14.74
N LYS A 628 -35.82 20.29 -14.62
CA LYS A 628 -36.65 20.21 -13.38
C LYS A 628 -37.20 18.82 -13.03
N SER A 629 -36.40 17.76 -13.13
CA SER A 629 -36.73 16.47 -12.48
C SER A 629 -35.58 15.96 -11.62
N ALA A 630 -35.87 15.79 -10.33
CA ALA A 630 -34.96 15.65 -9.20
C ALA A 630 -34.19 14.31 -9.08
N PHE A 631 -33.76 13.69 -10.18
CA PHE A 631 -33.03 12.41 -10.14
C PHE A 631 -31.52 12.52 -10.49
N LEU A 632 -30.98 13.73 -10.66
CA LEU A 632 -29.60 13.96 -11.12
C LEU A 632 -28.80 14.86 -10.16
N LEU A 633 -28.60 14.43 -8.91
CA LEU A 633 -27.69 15.10 -7.96
C LEU A 633 -26.30 14.43 -7.87
N THR A 634 -25.97 13.49 -8.76
CA THR A 634 -24.65 12.81 -8.74
C THR A 634 -23.91 12.77 -10.08
N SER A 635 -24.46 13.29 -11.19
CA SER A 635 -23.74 13.35 -12.46
C SER A 635 -23.11 14.74 -12.66
N LYS A 636 -21.77 14.79 -12.79
CA LYS A 636 -21.06 16.04 -13.12
C LYS A 636 -21.48 16.49 -14.53
N PRO A 637 -22.04 17.70 -14.71
CA PRO A 637 -22.62 18.15 -15.99
C PRO A 637 -21.59 18.55 -17.07
N GLN A 638 -20.32 18.18 -16.93
CA GLN A 638 -19.23 18.54 -17.86
C GLN A 638 -18.66 17.34 -18.66
N THR A 639 -19.19 16.13 -18.47
CA THR A 639 -18.62 14.89 -19.05
C THR A 639 -19.48 14.24 -20.14
N TYR A 640 -20.59 14.87 -20.56
CA TYR A 640 -21.52 14.33 -21.55
C TYR A 640 -21.66 15.28 -22.74
N SER A 641 -21.75 14.72 -23.95
CA SER A 641 -22.23 15.50 -25.10
C SER A 641 -23.75 15.69 -24.97
N ALA A 642 -24.26 16.87 -25.32
CA ALA A 642 -25.71 17.16 -25.27
C ALA A 642 -26.54 16.19 -26.14
N PHE A 643 -25.89 15.58 -27.12
CA PHE A 643 -26.45 14.69 -28.10
C PHE A 643 -26.71 13.26 -27.58
N GLU A 644 -25.86 12.73 -26.70
CA GLU A 644 -26.03 11.41 -26.06
C GLU A 644 -27.30 11.31 -25.19
N LEU A 645 -27.68 12.41 -24.55
CA LEU A 645 -28.90 12.49 -23.72
C LEU A 645 -30.19 12.30 -24.54
N GLY A 646 -30.16 12.60 -25.85
CA GLY A 646 -31.30 12.47 -26.76
C GLY A 646 -31.58 11.04 -27.25
N ILE A 647 -30.60 10.13 -27.20
CA ILE A 647 -30.70 8.78 -27.77
C ILE A 647 -31.79 7.94 -27.07
N ASN A 648 -31.96 8.11 -25.75
CA ASN A 648 -32.99 7.39 -24.98
C ASN A 648 -34.42 7.85 -25.31
N LYS A 649 -34.60 9.12 -25.70
CA LYS A 649 -35.90 9.69 -26.05
C LYS A 649 -36.36 9.20 -27.43
N ASN A 650 -35.43 9.07 -28.38
CA ASN A 650 -35.73 8.55 -29.71
C ASN A 650 -36.23 7.10 -29.70
N ARG A 651 -35.78 6.26 -28.74
CA ARG A 651 -36.28 4.88 -28.60
C ARG A 651 -37.72 4.84 -28.06
N LEU A 652 -38.06 5.74 -27.13
CA LEU A 652 -39.43 5.93 -26.63
C LEU A 652 -40.35 6.53 -27.69
N ASP A 653 -39.85 7.51 -28.47
CA ASP A 653 -40.58 8.09 -29.60
C ASP A 653 -40.76 7.09 -30.74
N MET A 654 -39.79 6.22 -31.05
CA MET A 654 -39.97 5.16 -32.03
C MET A 654 -41.09 4.19 -31.65
N LEU A 655 -41.18 3.79 -30.38
CA LEU A 655 -42.27 2.94 -29.89
C LEU A 655 -43.64 3.61 -30.02
N SER A 656 -43.71 4.94 -29.88
CA SER A 656 -44.93 5.71 -30.14
C SER A 656 -45.27 5.84 -31.64
N ARG A 657 -44.26 5.95 -32.52
CA ARG A 657 -44.42 6.10 -33.97
C ARG A 657 -44.75 4.81 -34.72
N ILE A 658 -44.44 3.65 -34.13
CA ILE A 658 -44.81 2.33 -34.69
C ILE A 658 -46.33 2.12 -34.68
N THR A 659 -47.09 2.92 -33.93
CA THR A 659 -48.55 2.83 -33.89
C THR A 659 -49.20 4.12 -34.37
N LYS A 660 -49.86 4.02 -35.53
CA LYS A 660 -50.73 5.02 -36.18
C LYS A 660 -50.01 6.16 -36.88
N GLU A 661 -49.87 6.03 -38.20
CA GLU A 661 -50.13 7.15 -39.11
C GLU A 661 -50.30 6.68 -40.57
N ALA A 662 -51.55 6.64 -41.04
CA ALA A 662 -51.86 6.79 -42.45
C ALA A 662 -51.93 8.30 -42.72
N VAL A 663 -50.84 8.89 -43.20
CA VAL A 663 -50.77 10.32 -43.53
C VAL A 663 -51.28 10.54 -44.95
N SER A 664 -52.59 10.64 -45.10
CA SER A 664 -53.27 11.58 -46.00
C SER A 664 -54.77 11.29 -45.99
N LYS A 665 -55.58 12.35 -46.00
CA LYS A 665 -56.99 12.24 -46.37
C LYS A 665 -57.04 11.88 -47.86
N PRO A 666 -57.98 11.03 -48.34
CA PRO A 666 -58.23 10.92 -49.77
C PRO A 666 -58.51 12.34 -50.30
N ALA A 667 -57.73 12.78 -51.29
CA ALA A 667 -57.77 14.16 -51.78
C ALA A 667 -59.01 14.47 -52.66
N PHE A 668 -60.02 13.60 -52.65
CA PHE A 668 -61.17 13.71 -53.53
C PHE A 668 -62.49 13.68 -52.75
N GLU A 669 -63.15 14.84 -52.68
CA GLU A 669 -64.61 14.88 -52.57
C GLU A 669 -65.15 14.50 -53.95
N ALA A 670 -65.83 13.35 -54.03
CA ALA A 670 -66.51 12.94 -55.25
C ALA A 670 -67.46 14.06 -55.68
N LYS A 671 -67.19 14.71 -56.81
CA LYS A 671 -68.21 15.52 -57.48
C LYS A 671 -69.36 14.56 -57.81
N GLU A 672 -70.50 14.75 -57.14
CA GLU A 672 -71.73 14.04 -57.46
C GLU A 672 -72.08 14.29 -58.93
N TYR A 673 -71.94 13.26 -59.75
CA TYR A 673 -72.60 13.23 -61.05
C TYR A 673 -74.10 13.02 -60.79
N ARG A 674 -74.91 14.00 -61.19
CA ARG A 674 -76.37 13.89 -61.18
C ARG A 674 -76.78 12.79 -62.15
N PHE A 675 -77.07 11.60 -61.63
CA PHE A 675 -77.79 10.57 -62.36
C PHE A 675 -79.26 11.02 -62.51
N GLY A 676 -79.58 11.57 -63.69
CA GLY A 676 -80.96 11.78 -64.10
C GLY A 676 -81.66 10.43 -64.29
N VAL A 677 -82.88 10.35 -63.79
CA VAL A 677 -83.81 9.22 -63.96
C VAL A 677 -83.99 8.92 -65.46
N ILE A 678 -84.12 7.63 -65.77
CA ILE A 678 -84.23 7.04 -67.10
C ILE A 678 -85.33 7.74 -67.93
N ASP A 679 -84.91 8.54 -68.92
CA ASP A 679 -85.73 8.85 -70.09
C ASP A 679 -85.49 7.77 -71.15
N HIS A 680 -86.55 7.06 -71.54
CA HIS A 680 -86.53 5.95 -72.50
C HIS A 680 -86.29 6.38 -73.96
N ILE A 681 -85.44 7.38 -74.22
CA ILE A 681 -85.11 7.85 -75.56
C ILE A 681 -83.62 7.57 -75.83
N SER A 682 -83.35 6.49 -76.56
CA SER A 682 -82.05 6.09 -77.16
C SER A 682 -80.83 6.21 -76.23
N PRO A 683 -80.56 5.22 -75.36
CA PRO A 683 -79.42 5.24 -74.41
C PRO A 683 -78.06 5.45 -75.09
N GLU A 684 -77.92 4.97 -76.32
CA GLU A 684 -76.73 5.06 -77.19
C GLU A 684 -76.17 6.47 -77.39
N ILE A 685 -77.04 7.47 -77.46
CA ILE A 685 -76.69 8.86 -77.78
C ILE A 685 -75.92 9.48 -76.61
N ASN A 686 -76.43 9.27 -75.40
CA ASN A 686 -75.88 9.85 -74.20
C ASN A 686 -74.63 9.10 -73.73
N GLU A 687 -74.57 7.78 -73.92
CA GLU A 687 -73.46 6.97 -73.40
C GLU A 687 -72.14 7.17 -74.16
N TYR A 688 -72.14 7.28 -75.49
CA TYR A 688 -70.89 7.58 -76.22
C TYR A 688 -70.39 9.00 -75.94
N ALA A 689 -71.30 9.99 -75.85
CA ALA A 689 -70.94 11.36 -75.52
C ALA A 689 -70.29 11.45 -74.12
N LYS A 690 -70.86 10.76 -73.11
CA LYS A 690 -70.27 10.63 -71.77
C LYS A 690 -68.89 9.96 -71.81
N ALA A 691 -68.72 8.90 -72.60
CA ALA A 691 -67.44 8.21 -72.75
C ALA A 691 -66.36 9.11 -73.36
N TYR A 692 -66.69 9.86 -74.42
CA TYR A 692 -65.79 10.79 -75.11
C TYR A 692 -65.37 11.96 -74.20
N TYR A 693 -66.33 12.63 -73.55
CA TYR A 693 -66.03 13.75 -72.65
C TYR A 693 -65.28 13.29 -71.39
N GLY A 694 -65.60 12.12 -70.83
CA GLY A 694 -64.85 11.56 -69.70
C GLY A 694 -63.40 11.21 -70.05
N MET A 695 -63.12 10.69 -71.25
CA MET A 695 -61.74 10.46 -71.70
C MET A 695 -60.97 11.77 -71.95
N LYS A 696 -61.65 12.82 -72.41
CA LYS A 696 -61.09 14.18 -72.55
C LYS A 696 -60.74 14.78 -71.18
N GLU A 697 -61.64 14.62 -70.22
CA GLU A 697 -61.44 15.06 -68.84
C GLU A 697 -60.26 14.32 -68.17
N LEU A 698 -60.10 13.02 -68.41
CA LEU A 698 -58.92 12.25 -67.96
C LEU A 698 -57.59 12.81 -68.50
N LEU A 699 -57.55 13.35 -69.73
CA LEU A 699 -56.34 13.99 -70.25
C LEU A 699 -56.11 15.38 -69.63
N ALA A 700 -57.17 16.09 -69.27
CA ALA A 700 -57.08 17.37 -68.57
C ALA A 700 -56.61 17.19 -67.11
N THR A 701 -57.06 16.14 -66.41
CA THR A 701 -56.67 15.90 -65.01
C THR A 701 -55.19 15.51 -64.84
N LEU A 702 -54.49 15.10 -65.91
CA LEU A 702 -53.05 14.83 -65.87
C LEU A 702 -52.22 16.06 -65.49
N THR A 703 -52.60 17.24 -66.00
CA THR A 703 -51.87 18.49 -65.72
C THR A 703 -52.12 19.00 -64.31
N ASP A 704 -53.24 18.59 -63.70
CA ASP A 704 -53.62 18.99 -62.35
C ASP A 704 -52.99 18.07 -61.28
N LEU A 705 -52.79 16.79 -61.59
CA LEU A 705 -52.31 15.78 -60.64
C LEU A 705 -50.79 15.61 -60.64
N PHE A 706 -50.14 15.66 -61.80
CA PHE A 706 -48.71 15.39 -61.94
C PHE A 706 -47.89 16.67 -62.15
N ASP A 707 -46.61 16.63 -61.79
CA ASP A 707 -45.67 17.73 -62.06
C ASP A 707 -45.63 18.03 -63.58
N PRO A 708 -45.44 19.28 -64.02
CA PRO A 708 -45.66 19.68 -65.41
C PRO A 708 -44.78 18.90 -66.42
N THR A 709 -43.57 18.50 -66.02
CA THR A 709 -42.69 17.65 -66.83
C THR A 709 -43.19 16.22 -66.93
N ASP A 710 -43.63 15.63 -65.81
CA ASP A 710 -44.20 14.28 -65.76
C ASP A 710 -45.53 14.25 -66.51
N ALA A 711 -46.42 15.23 -66.31
CA ALA A 711 -47.69 15.38 -67.01
C ALA A 711 -47.52 15.47 -68.53
N ALA A 712 -46.56 16.27 -69.01
CA ALA A 712 -46.28 16.41 -70.44
C ALA A 712 -45.77 15.10 -71.08
N THR A 713 -44.90 14.35 -70.37
CA THR A 713 -44.40 13.06 -70.87
C THR A 713 -45.51 12.00 -70.93
N LEU A 714 -46.36 11.93 -69.90
CA LEU A 714 -47.50 11.02 -69.86
C LEU A 714 -48.55 11.36 -70.91
N ARG A 715 -48.85 12.65 -71.07
CA ARG A 715 -49.77 13.14 -72.10
C ARG A 715 -49.29 12.75 -73.49
N LYS A 716 -48.00 12.93 -73.80
CA LYS A 716 -47.40 12.45 -75.06
C LYS A 716 -47.50 10.93 -75.23
N GLN A 717 -47.33 10.15 -74.16
CA GLN A 717 -47.48 8.69 -74.20
C GLN A 717 -48.93 8.27 -74.46
N MET A 718 -49.90 8.98 -73.90
CA MET A 718 -51.33 8.72 -74.09
C MET A 718 -51.81 9.17 -75.47
N GLU A 719 -51.42 10.36 -75.92
CA GLU A 719 -51.70 10.91 -77.27
C GLU A 719 -51.11 10.01 -78.37
N LYS A 720 -49.94 9.38 -78.14
CA LYS A 720 -49.36 8.41 -79.08
C LYS A 720 -50.23 7.16 -79.30
N ILE A 721 -51.05 6.80 -78.31
CA ILE A 721 -51.95 5.64 -78.35
C ILE A 721 -53.35 6.02 -78.83
N GLY A 722 -53.84 7.19 -78.43
CA GLY A 722 -55.12 7.71 -78.83
C GLY A 722 -55.22 9.21 -78.61
N VAL A 723 -55.60 9.95 -79.64
CA VAL A 723 -55.81 11.40 -79.57
C VAL A 723 -57.32 11.69 -79.45
N VAL A 724 -57.67 12.50 -78.44
CA VAL A 724 -59.00 13.08 -78.24
C VAL A 724 -58.89 14.56 -78.59
N GLU A 725 -59.11 14.91 -79.87
CA GLU A 725 -59.02 16.28 -80.40
C GLU A 725 -60.41 16.84 -80.73
N ASP A 726 -60.60 18.16 -80.55
CA ASP A 726 -61.78 18.92 -81.01
C ASP A 726 -61.66 19.33 -82.49
N ASP A 727 -60.95 18.56 -83.31
CA ASP A 727 -60.59 18.98 -84.68
C ASP A 727 -61.85 19.18 -85.56
N GLN A 728 -62.30 20.43 -85.67
CA GLN A 728 -63.26 20.86 -86.70
C GLN A 728 -62.63 20.84 -88.12
N ALA A 729 -61.32 20.62 -88.22
CA ALA A 729 -60.57 20.62 -89.47
C ALA A 729 -60.64 19.29 -90.26
N GLY A 730 -61.34 18.27 -89.75
CA GLY A 730 -61.42 16.93 -90.35
C GLY A 730 -62.62 16.63 -91.25
N ALA A 731 -63.38 17.64 -91.70
CA ALA A 731 -64.62 17.44 -92.47
C ALA A 731 -64.42 16.91 -93.91
N ASN A 732 -63.18 16.87 -94.41
CA ASN A 732 -62.89 16.47 -95.78
C ASN A 732 -62.03 15.18 -95.87
N ALA A 733 -62.67 14.13 -96.38
CA ALA A 733 -62.10 12.97 -97.10
C ALA A 733 -61.10 12.05 -96.37
N THR A 734 -61.59 11.18 -95.47
CA THR A 734 -61.21 9.75 -95.31
C THR A 734 -62.18 9.08 -94.34
N ASN A 735 -62.49 7.79 -94.50
CA ASN A 735 -63.37 7.07 -93.57
C ASN A 735 -62.83 7.17 -92.13
N PRO A 736 -63.62 7.66 -91.16
CA PRO A 736 -63.16 7.82 -89.77
C PRO A 736 -62.83 6.50 -89.08
N PHE A 737 -63.48 5.43 -89.54
CA PHE A 737 -63.32 4.06 -89.04
C PHE A 737 -61.95 3.43 -89.37
N GLU A 738 -61.18 4.00 -90.31
CA GLU A 738 -59.84 3.49 -90.69
C GLU A 738 -58.70 4.14 -89.89
N ARG A 739 -58.96 5.20 -89.12
CA ARG A 739 -57.93 5.90 -88.32
C ARG A 739 -57.73 5.19 -86.97
N SER A 740 -56.77 4.27 -86.90
CA SER A 740 -56.37 3.60 -85.66
C SER A 740 -55.70 4.60 -84.70
N GLY A 741 -56.47 5.19 -83.77
CA GLY A 741 -55.95 6.07 -82.71
C GLY A 741 -56.52 7.49 -82.65
N LYS A 742 -57.61 7.81 -83.37
CA LYS A 742 -58.36 9.07 -83.16
C LYS A 742 -59.78 8.80 -82.70
N LEU A 743 -60.22 9.50 -81.64
CA LEU A 743 -61.61 9.50 -81.18
C LEU A 743 -62.32 10.71 -81.78
N GLU A 744 -63.45 10.47 -82.43
CA GLU A 744 -64.23 11.50 -83.11
C GLU A 744 -65.28 12.10 -82.19
N SER A 745 -65.58 13.38 -82.36
CA SER A 745 -66.66 14.00 -81.61
C SER A 745 -68.03 13.45 -82.05
N PRO A 746 -69.03 13.37 -81.15
CA PRO A 746 -70.37 12.90 -81.51
C PRO A 746 -70.98 13.65 -82.69
N ALA A 747 -70.70 14.95 -82.82
CA ALA A 747 -71.16 15.78 -83.94
C ALA A 747 -70.55 15.37 -85.30
N VAL A 748 -69.29 14.92 -85.33
CA VAL A 748 -68.64 14.43 -86.56
C VAL A 748 -69.27 13.10 -87.00
N LEU A 749 -69.55 12.20 -86.06
CA LEU A 749 -70.22 10.92 -86.35
C LEU A 749 -71.65 11.12 -86.89
N ASP A 750 -72.39 12.07 -86.32
CA ASP A 750 -73.76 12.38 -86.75
C ASP A 750 -73.80 12.97 -88.15
N ASN A 751 -72.92 13.93 -88.43
CA ASN A 751 -72.77 14.52 -89.77
C ASN A 751 -72.39 13.46 -90.82
N LEU A 752 -71.63 12.44 -90.43
CA LEU A 752 -71.20 11.37 -91.34
C LEU A 752 -72.30 10.35 -91.60
N ALA A 753 -73.09 10.00 -90.58
CA ALA A 753 -74.28 9.19 -90.75
C ALA A 753 -75.34 9.89 -91.62
N ASP A 754 -75.53 11.19 -91.44
CA ASP A 754 -76.42 12.01 -92.27
C ASP A 754 -75.91 12.13 -93.72
N LYS A 755 -74.59 12.24 -93.92
CA LYS A 755 -73.98 12.24 -95.27
C LYS A 755 -74.12 10.90 -95.98
N ASN A 756 -74.05 9.78 -95.26
CA ASN A 756 -74.15 8.42 -95.82
C ASN A 756 -75.61 7.96 -96.04
N ALA A 757 -76.61 8.68 -95.53
CA ALA A 757 -78.03 8.43 -95.75
C ALA A 757 -78.86 9.73 -95.95
N PRO A 758 -78.58 10.52 -97.00
CA PRO A 758 -79.10 11.90 -97.13
C PRO A 758 -80.63 11.99 -97.32
N ASN A 759 -81.31 10.89 -97.66
CA ASN A 759 -82.74 10.88 -98.01
C ASN A 759 -83.60 9.87 -97.21
N ASN A 760 -83.07 9.24 -96.15
CA ASN A 760 -83.87 8.30 -95.34
C ASN A 760 -83.61 8.47 -93.83
N PRO A 761 -84.55 9.08 -93.08
CA PRO A 761 -84.36 9.37 -91.66
C PRO A 761 -84.20 8.11 -90.80
N GLN A 762 -84.84 6.98 -91.16
CA GLN A 762 -84.72 5.71 -90.43
C GLN A 762 -83.36 5.04 -90.65
N ARG A 763 -82.80 5.15 -91.87
CA ARG A 763 -81.46 4.62 -92.18
C ARG A 763 -80.36 5.48 -91.56
N SER A 764 -80.53 6.81 -91.54
CA SER A 764 -79.62 7.72 -90.82
C SER A 764 -79.61 7.42 -89.32
N SER A 765 -80.76 7.21 -88.67
CA SER A 765 -80.80 6.89 -87.23
C SER A 765 -80.08 5.58 -86.90
N LEU A 766 -80.24 4.52 -87.71
CA LEU A 766 -79.53 3.25 -87.49
C LEU A 766 -78.02 3.36 -87.72
N LEU A 767 -77.59 4.12 -88.73
CA LEU A 767 -76.16 4.39 -88.97
C LEU A 767 -75.54 5.20 -87.83
N LYS A 768 -76.25 6.19 -87.29
CA LYS A 768 -75.82 6.95 -86.10
C LYS A 768 -75.58 6.01 -84.92
N THR A 769 -76.50 5.08 -84.67
CA THR A 769 -76.36 4.05 -83.63
C THR A 769 -75.13 3.16 -83.86
N GLN A 770 -74.97 2.60 -85.06
CA GLN A 770 -73.87 1.69 -85.39
C GLN A 770 -72.49 2.38 -85.30
N TYR A 771 -72.39 3.62 -85.79
CA TYR A 771 -71.17 4.42 -85.75
C TYR A 771 -70.77 4.79 -84.32
N ARG A 772 -71.75 5.11 -83.45
CA ARG A 772 -71.50 5.42 -82.04
C ARG A 772 -71.08 4.19 -81.25
N TYR A 773 -71.67 3.02 -81.50
CA TYR A 773 -71.21 1.78 -80.87
C TYR A 773 -69.81 1.36 -81.32
N HIS A 774 -69.48 1.52 -82.60
CA HIS A 774 -68.13 1.31 -83.09
C HIS A 774 -67.13 2.26 -82.42
N ALA A 775 -67.47 3.54 -82.33
CA ALA A 775 -66.63 4.55 -81.69
C ALA A 775 -66.48 4.30 -80.17
N LEU A 776 -67.53 3.80 -79.51
CA LEU A 776 -67.50 3.39 -78.10
C LEU A 776 -66.58 2.18 -77.87
N PHE A 777 -66.62 1.19 -78.76
CA PHE A 777 -65.72 0.05 -78.74
C PHE A 777 -64.25 0.48 -78.94
N LYS A 778 -64.01 1.40 -79.88
CA LYS A 778 -62.69 2.03 -80.11
C LYS A 778 -62.19 2.81 -78.88
N ALA A 779 -63.09 3.53 -78.20
CA ALA A 779 -62.79 4.26 -76.97
C ALA A 779 -62.36 3.32 -75.83
N GLY A 780 -63.07 2.21 -75.62
CA GLY A 780 -62.71 1.19 -74.63
C GLY A 780 -61.35 0.54 -74.90
N ARG A 781 -60.99 0.31 -76.17
CA ARG A 781 -59.66 -0.19 -76.54
C ARG A 781 -58.52 0.79 -76.23
N ILE A 782 -58.72 2.08 -76.50
CA ILE A 782 -57.72 3.12 -76.16
C ILE A 782 -57.58 3.23 -74.63
N LEU A 783 -58.70 3.22 -73.91
CA LEU A 783 -58.71 3.36 -72.46
C LEU A 783 -58.05 2.16 -71.75
N THR A 784 -58.27 0.93 -72.21
CA THR A 784 -57.57 -0.26 -71.68
C THR A 784 -56.06 -0.20 -71.90
N GLN A 785 -55.59 0.33 -73.03
CA GLN A 785 -54.16 0.53 -73.28
C GLN A 785 -53.56 1.64 -72.40
N TRP A 786 -54.33 2.70 -72.13
CA TRP A 786 -53.93 3.73 -71.17
C TRP A 786 -53.80 3.17 -69.74
N ILE A 787 -54.73 2.32 -69.30
CA ILE A 787 -54.66 1.64 -68.00
C ILE A 787 -53.38 0.81 -67.88
N ALA A 788 -53.02 0.05 -68.92
CA ALA A 788 -51.82 -0.80 -68.90
C ALA A 788 -50.50 0.00 -68.70
N ILE A 789 -50.39 1.22 -69.25
CA ILE A 789 -49.23 2.09 -69.03
C ILE A 789 -49.15 2.55 -67.57
N PHE A 790 -50.27 2.97 -67.00
CA PHE A 790 -50.31 3.44 -65.61
C PHE A 790 -50.10 2.30 -64.62
N GLU A 791 -50.57 1.08 -64.91
CA GLU A 791 -50.24 -0.12 -64.14
C GLU A 791 -48.74 -0.45 -64.18
N ALA A 792 -48.10 -0.40 -65.35
CA ALA A 792 -46.66 -0.60 -65.46
C ALA A 792 -45.85 0.48 -64.71
N ARG A 793 -46.28 1.75 -64.80
CA ARG A 793 -45.67 2.86 -64.07
C ARG A 793 -45.85 2.71 -62.56
N TYR A 794 -47.05 2.38 -62.08
CA TYR A 794 -47.36 2.11 -60.69
C TYR A 794 -46.43 1.03 -60.12
N ASN A 795 -46.34 -0.13 -60.80
CA ASN A 795 -45.46 -1.23 -60.40
C ASN A 795 -43.97 -0.84 -60.35
N ASN A 796 -43.51 0.04 -61.25
CA ASN A 796 -42.13 0.52 -61.26
C ASN A 796 -41.83 1.48 -60.09
N ILE A 797 -42.75 2.39 -59.77
CA ILE A 797 -42.59 3.33 -58.65
C ILE A 797 -42.70 2.57 -57.33
N GLU A 798 -43.61 1.59 -57.23
CA GLU A 798 -43.73 0.71 -56.07
C GLU A 798 -42.44 -0.08 -55.81
N ARG A 799 -41.82 -0.65 -56.85
CA ARG A 799 -40.50 -1.30 -56.71
C ARG A 799 -39.41 -0.35 -56.21
N LYS A 800 -39.37 0.90 -56.70
CA LYS A 800 -38.43 1.93 -56.20
C LYS A 800 -38.70 2.29 -54.74
N LEU A 801 -39.97 2.39 -54.36
CA LEU A 801 -40.39 2.64 -52.97
C LEU A 801 -39.95 1.49 -52.06
N GLN A 802 -40.20 0.24 -52.44
CA GLN A 802 -39.74 -0.94 -51.70
C GLN A 802 -38.22 -0.96 -51.55
N GLY A 803 -37.46 -0.59 -52.59
CA GLY A 803 -36.00 -0.46 -52.52
C GLY A 803 -35.54 0.58 -51.49
N LYS A 804 -36.15 1.77 -51.48
CA LYS A 804 -35.83 2.83 -50.51
C LYS A 804 -36.28 2.52 -49.09
N LEU A 805 -37.40 1.82 -48.91
CA LEU A 805 -37.83 1.34 -47.59
C LEU A 805 -36.85 0.30 -47.00
N ARG A 806 -36.24 -0.55 -47.83
CA ARG A 806 -35.17 -1.45 -47.39
C ARG A 806 -33.90 -0.69 -47.01
N GLU A 807 -33.52 0.32 -47.79
CA GLU A 807 -32.38 1.20 -47.47
C GLU A 807 -32.59 1.93 -46.14
N GLN A 808 -33.80 2.45 -45.90
CA GLN A 808 -34.19 3.03 -44.61
C GLN A 808 -34.08 2.01 -43.47
N ALA A 809 -34.61 0.80 -43.64
CA ALA A 809 -34.52 -0.25 -42.62
C ALA A 809 -33.06 -0.63 -42.29
N ASN A 810 -32.20 -0.73 -43.30
CA ASN A 810 -30.78 -1.00 -43.12
C ASN A 810 -30.06 0.14 -42.38
N LYS A 811 -30.38 1.41 -42.70
CA LYS A 811 -29.82 2.58 -42.02
C LYS A 811 -30.31 2.69 -40.57
N LEU A 812 -31.58 2.41 -40.31
CA LEU A 812 -32.10 2.31 -38.94
C LEU A 812 -31.38 1.23 -38.13
N ALA A 813 -31.15 0.05 -38.72
CA ALA A 813 -30.37 -1.01 -38.07
C ALA A 813 -28.91 -0.61 -37.81
N GLN A 814 -28.29 0.15 -38.74
CA GLN A 814 -26.94 0.71 -38.55
C GLN A 814 -26.92 1.72 -37.39
N ILE A 815 -27.91 2.61 -37.31
CA ILE A 815 -28.06 3.60 -36.23
C ILE A 815 -28.26 2.91 -34.88
N ASP A 816 -29.11 1.88 -34.80
CA ASP A 816 -29.31 1.10 -33.58
C ASP A 816 -28.03 0.37 -33.14
N LYS A 817 -27.27 -0.16 -34.09
CA LYS A 817 -25.96 -0.77 -33.82
C LYS A 817 -24.96 0.26 -33.27
N LEU A 818 -24.87 1.43 -33.89
CA LEU A 818 -24.00 2.52 -33.43
C LEU A 818 -24.42 3.04 -32.04
N ALA A 819 -25.72 3.20 -31.78
CA ALA A 819 -26.23 3.56 -30.45
C ALA A 819 -25.87 2.52 -29.38
N GLY A 820 -25.97 1.24 -29.72
CA GLY A 820 -25.52 0.14 -28.86
C GLY A 820 -24.02 0.19 -28.56
N LEU A 821 -23.20 0.44 -29.59
CA LEU A 821 -21.74 0.57 -29.44
C LEU A 821 -21.35 1.79 -28.61
N ILE A 822 -22.01 2.94 -28.79
CA ILE A 822 -21.78 4.15 -27.99
C ILE A 822 -22.07 3.87 -26.51
N ARG A 823 -23.17 3.18 -26.19
CA ARG A 823 -23.51 2.83 -24.81
C ARG A 823 -22.43 1.95 -24.16
N VAL A 824 -22.02 0.89 -24.84
CA VAL A 824 -20.97 -0.02 -24.34
C VAL A 824 -19.65 0.73 -24.18
N ALA A 825 -19.26 1.51 -25.18
CA ALA A 825 -18.03 2.30 -25.14
C ALA A 825 -18.05 3.38 -24.05
N ARG A 826 -19.23 3.85 -23.63
CA ARG A 826 -19.39 4.77 -22.50
C ARG A 826 -19.31 4.08 -21.16
N GLU A 827 -19.97 2.94 -20.99
CA GLU A 827 -19.87 2.13 -19.77
C GLU A 827 -18.40 1.72 -19.51
N THR A 828 -17.67 1.36 -20.56
CA THR A 828 -16.22 1.09 -20.45
C THR A 828 -15.43 2.35 -20.10
N LEU A 829 -15.74 3.51 -20.70
CA LEU A 829 -15.08 4.78 -20.37
C LEU A 829 -15.30 5.19 -18.91
N GLU A 830 -16.53 5.06 -18.39
CA GLU A 830 -16.85 5.38 -16.99
C GLU A 830 -16.16 4.43 -16.01
N GLY A 831 -16.07 3.14 -16.35
CA GLY A 831 -15.27 2.17 -15.59
C GLY A 831 -13.78 2.55 -15.57
N MET A 832 -13.24 2.92 -16.74
CA MET A 832 -11.85 3.37 -16.86
C MET A 832 -11.59 4.70 -16.15
N ASP A 833 -12.56 5.63 -16.12
CA ASP A 833 -12.40 6.92 -15.44
C ASP A 833 -12.37 6.76 -13.91
N ARG A 834 -13.22 5.89 -13.35
CA ARG A 834 -13.13 5.54 -11.91
C ARG A 834 -11.76 4.97 -11.57
N PHE A 835 -11.28 4.03 -12.38
CA PHE A 835 -9.96 3.43 -12.20
C PHE A 835 -8.84 4.47 -12.35
N ARG A 836 -8.93 5.39 -13.32
CA ARG A 836 -7.97 6.49 -13.50
C ARG A 836 -7.95 7.42 -12.29
N VAL A 837 -9.10 7.80 -11.75
CA VAL A 837 -9.20 8.68 -10.56
C VAL A 837 -8.62 8.00 -9.34
N GLU A 838 -8.83 6.69 -9.17
CA GLU A 838 -8.22 5.89 -8.11
C GLU A 838 -6.69 5.90 -8.24
N GLN A 839 -6.14 5.57 -9.42
CA GLN A 839 -4.69 5.56 -9.64
C GLN A 839 -4.05 6.96 -9.49
N LEU A 840 -4.76 8.03 -9.88
CA LEU A 840 -4.33 9.40 -9.67
C LEU A 840 -4.37 9.79 -8.19
N GLY A 841 -5.37 9.29 -7.45
CA GLY A 841 -5.48 9.41 -6.00
C GLY A 841 -4.29 8.75 -5.29
N ASP A 842 -3.96 7.51 -5.66
CA ASP A 842 -2.80 6.77 -5.13
C ASP A 842 -1.49 7.53 -5.37
N TYR A 843 -1.31 8.06 -6.59
CA TYR A 843 -0.16 8.91 -6.91
C TYR A 843 -0.12 10.18 -6.06
N GLY A 844 -1.26 10.82 -5.82
CA GLY A 844 -1.38 11.98 -4.94
C GLY A 844 -1.07 11.68 -3.47
N VAL A 845 -1.41 10.49 -2.97
CA VAL A 845 -1.04 10.03 -1.62
C VAL A 845 0.47 9.82 -1.52
N ALA A 846 1.08 9.14 -2.50
CA ALA A 846 2.52 8.91 -2.54
C ALA A 846 3.31 10.24 -2.52
N GLN A 847 2.82 11.28 -3.23
CA GLN A 847 3.43 12.62 -3.19
C GLN A 847 3.41 13.25 -1.81
N ARG A 848 2.33 13.08 -1.05
CA ARG A 848 2.20 13.62 0.32
C ARG A 848 3.11 12.87 1.29
N LEU A 849 3.15 11.54 1.18
CA LEU A 849 4.04 10.72 2.00
C LEU A 849 5.51 11.08 1.77
N LEU A 850 5.92 11.39 0.54
CA LEU A 850 7.28 11.85 0.26
C LEU A 850 7.59 13.19 0.93
N ASP A 851 6.68 14.16 0.83
CA ASP A 851 6.85 15.47 1.47
C ASP A 851 6.93 15.33 3.00
N GLU A 852 6.12 14.43 3.58
CA GLU A 852 6.15 14.09 5.01
C GLU A 852 7.47 13.40 5.42
N ASP A 853 7.93 12.39 4.67
CA ASP A 853 9.20 11.70 4.91
C ASP A 853 10.38 12.67 4.90
N TRP A 854 10.51 13.48 3.84
CA TRP A 854 11.61 14.44 3.72
C TRP A 854 11.60 15.49 4.84
N ARG A 855 10.42 15.94 5.29
CA ARG A 855 10.28 16.83 6.46
C ARG A 855 10.66 16.15 7.76
N GLN A 856 10.28 14.89 7.94
CA GLN A 856 10.63 14.12 9.13
C GLN A 856 12.15 13.90 9.19
N VAL A 857 12.78 13.51 8.09
CA VAL A 857 14.23 13.35 7.96
C VAL A 857 14.95 14.67 8.25
N TRP A 858 14.44 15.80 7.74
CA TRP A 858 14.96 17.13 8.05
C TRP A 858 14.90 17.44 9.54
N ALA A 859 13.74 17.21 10.18
CA ALA A 859 13.55 17.46 11.61
C ALA A 859 14.48 16.60 12.48
N LEU A 860 14.63 15.31 12.13
CA LEU A 860 15.56 14.40 12.79
C LEU A 860 17.01 14.85 12.62
N ASN A 861 17.41 15.31 11.42
CA ASN A 861 18.76 15.79 11.19
C ASN A 861 19.05 17.11 11.94
N ASN A 862 18.06 17.99 12.07
CA ASN A 862 18.19 19.21 12.86
C ASN A 862 18.31 18.92 14.35
N GLU A 863 17.50 17.98 14.87
CA GLU A 863 17.60 17.52 16.24
C GLU A 863 18.97 16.88 16.51
N ARG A 864 19.43 15.99 15.63
CA ARG A 864 20.78 15.41 15.66
C ARG A 864 21.87 16.48 15.69
N THR A 865 21.79 17.45 14.79
CA THR A 865 22.78 18.53 14.70
C THR A 865 22.77 19.40 15.95
N ARG A 866 21.59 19.70 16.52
CA ARG A 866 21.46 20.39 17.81
C ARG A 866 22.14 19.62 18.93
N ILE A 867 21.92 18.31 19.02
CA ILE A 867 22.51 17.48 20.08
C ILE A 867 24.03 17.45 19.95
N LEU A 868 24.56 17.17 18.75
CA LEU A 868 25.99 17.05 18.50
C LEU A 868 26.76 18.39 18.61
N THR A 869 26.09 19.54 18.50
CA THR A 869 26.76 20.85 18.57
C THR A 869 26.55 21.59 19.90
N LYS A 870 25.38 21.45 20.54
CA LYS A 870 25.02 22.23 21.73
C LYS A 870 24.79 21.39 22.99
N ALA A 871 24.46 20.10 22.87
CA ALA A 871 24.05 19.27 24.01
C ALA A 871 25.13 18.31 24.51
N LEU A 872 26.33 18.31 23.89
CA LEU A 872 27.46 17.50 24.35
C LEU A 872 27.96 17.99 25.72
N ARG A 873 28.09 17.06 26.67
CA ARG A 873 28.55 17.33 28.04
C ARG A 873 30.06 17.17 28.21
N GLY A 874 30.67 16.29 27.42
CA GLY A 874 32.09 16.02 27.47
C GLY A 874 32.59 15.18 26.30
N LEU A 875 33.88 15.30 26.01
CA LEU A 875 34.57 14.49 25.02
C LEU A 875 35.55 13.58 25.76
N TYR A 876 35.39 12.28 25.58
CA TYR A 876 36.28 11.28 26.15
C TYR A 876 36.84 10.39 25.06
N TYR A 877 37.84 9.61 25.38
CA TYR A 877 38.43 8.71 24.41
C TYR A 877 38.93 7.43 25.03
N VAL A 878 38.99 6.39 24.21
CA VAL A 878 39.40 5.05 24.59
C VAL A 878 40.16 4.39 23.44
N ARG A 879 41.29 3.75 23.73
CA ARG A 879 42.06 2.96 22.78
C ARG A 879 41.28 1.72 22.32
N VAL A 880 41.11 1.57 21.02
CA VAL A 880 40.42 0.44 20.37
C VAL A 880 41.37 -0.76 20.29
N ARG A 881 40.84 -1.98 20.49
CA ARG A 881 41.63 -3.20 20.26
C ARG A 881 41.85 -3.38 18.76
N GLY A 882 43.09 -3.62 18.35
CA GLY A 882 43.43 -4.03 16.97
C GLY A 882 42.87 -5.40 16.57
N THR A 883 42.07 -6.07 17.41
CA THR A 883 41.34 -7.29 17.04
C THR A 883 39.96 -6.93 16.46
N PRO A 884 39.47 -7.67 15.44
CA PRO A 884 38.19 -7.42 14.76
C PRO A 884 36.94 -7.67 15.63
N VAL A 885 37.10 -7.67 16.95
CA VAL A 885 36.03 -7.74 17.96
C VAL A 885 35.42 -6.34 18.22
N SER A 886 35.98 -5.29 17.59
CA SER A 886 35.56 -3.89 17.78
C SER A 886 35.02 -3.19 16.52
N ALA A 887 34.88 -3.93 15.41
CA ALA A 887 33.82 -3.60 14.47
C ALA A 887 32.52 -3.52 15.28
N ALA A 888 31.64 -2.57 14.97
CA ALA A 888 30.33 -2.51 15.60
C ALA A 888 29.76 -3.94 15.60
N LEU A 889 29.58 -4.51 16.80
CA LEU A 889 28.74 -5.68 16.90
C LEU A 889 27.43 -5.28 16.23
N ALA A 890 26.94 -6.12 15.32
CA ALA A 890 25.53 -6.05 14.96
C ALA A 890 24.76 -5.98 16.29
N ASP A 891 23.86 -5.00 16.36
CA ASP A 891 22.86 -4.73 17.39
C ASP A 891 22.93 -5.67 18.63
N PRO A 892 23.16 -5.18 19.87
CA PRO A 892 23.31 -6.04 21.06
C PRO A 892 22.05 -6.83 21.46
N LEU A 893 21.04 -6.94 20.58
CA LEU A 893 19.81 -7.69 20.77
C LEU A 893 19.59 -8.81 19.74
N THR A 894 20.64 -9.45 19.21
CA THR A 894 20.49 -10.84 18.70
C THR A 894 20.61 -11.82 19.87
N LEU A 895 19.51 -12.09 20.58
CA LEU A 895 19.45 -13.15 21.57
C LEU A 895 19.62 -14.53 20.90
N ARG A 896 20.62 -15.29 21.38
CA ARG A 896 20.65 -16.75 21.66
C ARG A 896 20.36 -17.79 20.57
N TYR A 897 20.73 -17.60 19.31
CA TYR A 897 20.66 -18.73 18.37
C TYR A 897 21.90 -18.87 17.48
N GLY A 898 22.68 -19.92 17.74
CA GLY A 898 23.83 -20.34 16.95
C GLY A 898 23.80 -21.81 16.51
N SER A 899 23.03 -22.70 17.16
CA SER A 899 23.06 -24.15 16.86
C SER A 899 21.72 -24.88 17.05
N SER A 900 21.54 -26.02 16.39
CA SER A 900 20.37 -26.91 16.57
C SER A 900 20.32 -27.59 17.94
N LYS A 901 21.35 -27.40 18.78
CA LYS A 901 21.42 -27.90 20.17
C LYS A 901 21.13 -26.81 21.20
N ASP A 902 20.75 -25.62 20.74
CA ASP A 902 20.46 -24.50 21.63
C ASP A 902 19.15 -24.74 22.39
N ILE A 903 19.13 -24.29 23.63
CA ILE A 903 17.99 -24.36 24.56
C ILE A 903 16.78 -23.66 23.93
N VAL A 904 15.57 -24.19 24.17
CA VAL A 904 14.31 -23.60 23.71
C VAL A 904 14.21 -22.13 24.18
N PRO A 905 14.07 -21.14 23.28
CA PRO A 905 14.07 -19.73 23.67
C PRO A 905 12.87 -19.34 24.53
N GLY A 906 13.11 -18.64 25.65
CA GLY A 906 12.05 -17.94 26.39
C GLY A 906 11.11 -18.82 27.22
N CYS A 907 11.49 -20.06 27.53
CA CYS A 907 10.69 -21.03 28.28
C CYS A 907 11.41 -21.49 29.55
N ASP A 908 10.64 -21.76 30.61
CA ASP A 908 11.16 -22.21 31.92
C ASP A 908 11.29 -23.74 31.96
N TRP A 909 12.53 -24.24 31.86
CA TRP A 909 12.84 -25.67 31.75
C TRP A 909 12.51 -26.53 32.99
N GLU A 910 12.17 -25.90 34.12
CA GLU A 910 11.93 -26.61 35.39
C GLU A 910 10.48 -27.07 35.58
N GLU A 911 9.55 -26.65 34.71
CA GLU A 911 8.14 -27.05 34.81
C GLU A 911 7.89 -28.38 34.08
N GLU A 912 7.17 -29.32 34.72
CA GLU A 912 6.63 -30.50 34.04
C GLU A 912 5.43 -30.07 33.21
N VAL A 913 5.47 -30.34 31.92
CA VAL A 913 4.55 -29.77 30.94
C VAL A 913 3.78 -30.87 30.22
N ASP A 914 2.45 -30.79 30.25
CA ASP A 914 1.55 -31.65 29.48
C ASP A 914 0.88 -30.85 28.35
N LEU A 915 0.91 -31.39 27.12
CA LEU A 915 0.16 -30.81 26.00
C LEU A 915 -1.35 -31.11 26.12
N PRO A 916 -2.23 -30.20 25.65
CA PRO A 916 -3.65 -30.48 25.57
C PRO A 916 -3.95 -31.72 24.70
N ALA A 917 -4.88 -32.57 25.17
CA ALA A 917 -5.24 -33.82 24.49
C ALA A 917 -5.68 -33.67 23.02
N ALA A 918 -6.16 -32.48 22.63
CA ALA A 918 -6.52 -32.17 21.23
C ALA A 918 -5.30 -32.09 20.29
N LEU A 919 -4.10 -31.82 20.82
CA LEU A 919 -2.86 -31.67 20.07
C LEU A 919 -2.04 -32.97 19.99
N ASP A 920 -2.30 -33.95 20.88
CA ASP A 920 -1.61 -35.25 20.91
C ASP A 920 -1.56 -35.96 19.54
N PRO A 921 -2.64 -35.98 18.73
CA PRO A 921 -2.60 -36.52 17.37
C PRO A 921 -1.50 -35.96 16.47
N PHE A 922 -1.26 -34.65 16.56
CA PHE A 922 -0.30 -33.93 15.73
C PHE A 922 1.11 -34.11 16.27
N PHE A 923 1.28 -34.08 17.60
CA PHE A 923 2.55 -34.37 18.24
C PHE A 923 3.02 -35.81 17.98
N ALA A 924 2.09 -36.77 18.02
CA ALA A 924 2.38 -38.15 17.66
C ALA A 924 2.90 -38.28 16.22
N ALA A 925 2.41 -37.47 15.28
CA ALA A 925 2.91 -37.45 13.90
C ALA A 925 4.35 -36.88 13.82
N ILE A 926 4.69 -35.86 14.61
CA ILE A 926 6.05 -35.33 14.69
C ILE A 926 7.03 -36.39 15.19
N CYS A 927 6.64 -37.19 16.18
CA CYS A 927 7.44 -38.31 16.67
C CYS A 927 7.66 -39.42 15.62
N GLU A 928 6.91 -39.41 14.51
CA GLU A 928 7.08 -40.36 13.38
C GLU A 928 7.95 -39.81 12.24
N ILE A 929 8.45 -38.58 12.36
CA ILE A 929 9.41 -38.02 11.42
C ILE A 929 10.69 -38.89 11.40
N PRO A 930 11.17 -39.30 10.21
CA PRO A 930 12.39 -40.11 10.09
C PRO A 930 13.61 -39.46 10.71
N MET A 931 14.51 -40.28 11.26
CA MET A 931 15.79 -39.85 11.84
C MET A 931 16.60 -38.96 10.89
N ASP A 932 16.55 -39.28 9.60
CA ASP A 932 17.33 -38.59 8.57
C ASP A 932 16.94 -37.13 8.34
N ASP A 933 15.69 -36.79 8.66
CA ASP A 933 15.13 -35.47 8.47
C ASP A 933 15.45 -34.54 9.66
N TRP A 934 15.96 -35.06 10.77
CA TRP A 934 16.35 -34.27 11.96
C TRP A 934 17.82 -33.84 11.90
N ALA A 935 18.09 -32.54 11.98
CA ALA A 935 19.44 -31.97 11.89
C ALA A 935 20.38 -32.52 13.00
N GLY A 936 19.86 -32.66 14.23
CA GLY A 936 20.63 -33.16 15.38
C GLY A 936 20.92 -34.67 15.34
N LEU A 937 20.05 -35.47 14.69
CA LEU A 937 20.16 -36.94 14.67
C LEU A 937 20.84 -37.47 13.40
N LYS A 938 20.75 -36.78 12.26
CA LYS A 938 21.41 -37.12 10.99
C LYS A 938 22.92 -37.44 11.11
N PRO A 939 23.76 -36.70 11.88
CA PRO A 939 25.17 -37.07 12.05
C PRO A 939 25.38 -38.36 12.87
N LEU A 940 24.36 -38.83 13.59
CA LEU A 940 24.42 -40.02 14.46
C LEU A 940 23.98 -41.32 13.75
N ARG A 941 23.77 -41.31 12.43
CA ARG A 941 23.47 -42.51 11.61
C ARG A 941 24.32 -43.75 11.95
N PRO A 942 25.66 -43.64 12.18
CA PRO A 942 26.48 -44.82 12.48
C PRO A 942 26.13 -45.51 13.81
N LYS A 943 25.39 -44.82 14.70
CA LYS A 943 24.96 -45.34 16.01
C LYS A 943 23.60 -46.05 15.95
N LEU A 944 23.04 -46.26 14.76
CA LEU A 944 21.81 -47.00 14.58
C LEU A 944 21.92 -48.44 15.10
N PRO A 945 20.81 -49.04 15.54
CA PRO A 945 20.78 -50.44 15.95
C PRO A 945 21.32 -51.38 14.85
N PRO A 946 21.90 -52.53 15.23
CA PRO A 946 22.37 -53.51 14.26
C PRO A 946 21.22 -54.05 13.40
N PHE A 947 21.49 -54.35 12.13
CA PHE A 947 20.47 -54.77 11.14
C PHE A 947 19.64 -56.00 11.56
N GLN A 948 20.18 -56.85 12.44
CA GLN A 948 19.46 -58.01 13.01
C GLN A 948 18.19 -57.60 13.78
N GLN A 949 18.13 -56.36 14.27
CA GLN A 949 16.98 -55.85 15.02
C GLN A 949 15.92 -55.20 14.10
N PHE A 950 16.20 -55.03 12.80
CA PHE A 950 15.29 -54.31 11.89
C PHE A 950 13.98 -55.05 11.67
N ASP A 951 13.97 -56.38 11.62
CA ASP A 951 12.72 -57.15 11.49
C ASP A 951 11.81 -56.95 12.71
N TYR A 952 12.38 -56.96 13.91
CA TYR A 952 11.65 -56.71 15.16
C TYR A 952 11.13 -55.27 15.23
N LEU A 953 11.97 -54.27 14.93
CA LEU A 953 11.57 -52.87 14.89
C LEU A 953 10.51 -52.60 13.82
N GLY A 954 10.60 -53.27 12.68
CA GLY A 954 9.61 -53.20 11.61
C GLY A 954 8.24 -53.71 12.05
N GLN A 955 8.19 -54.81 12.81
CA GLN A 955 6.95 -55.34 13.38
C GLN A 955 6.33 -54.38 14.42
N LEU A 956 7.15 -53.82 15.32
CA LEU A 956 6.68 -52.84 16.30
C LEU A 956 6.13 -51.58 15.64
N ARG A 957 6.82 -51.06 14.62
CA ARG A 957 6.38 -49.91 13.83
C ARG A 957 5.04 -50.21 13.14
N GLN A 958 4.92 -51.35 12.46
CA GLN A 958 3.66 -51.76 11.82
C GLN A 958 2.51 -51.90 12.82
N ALA A 959 2.76 -52.46 14.02
CA ALA A 959 1.75 -52.54 15.07
C ALA A 959 1.31 -51.15 15.55
N ARG A 960 2.25 -50.21 15.71
CA ARG A 960 1.97 -48.82 16.10
C ARG A 960 1.14 -48.07 15.05
N PHE A 961 1.50 -48.17 13.77
CA PHE A 961 0.73 -47.58 12.68
C PHE A 961 -0.64 -48.23 12.47
N LYS A 962 -0.84 -49.48 12.89
CA LYS A 962 -2.17 -50.11 12.94
C LYS A 962 -3.02 -49.60 14.12
N ALA A 963 -2.41 -49.28 15.25
CA ALA A 963 -3.10 -48.81 16.46
C ALA A 963 -3.44 -47.30 16.45
N ARG A 964 -2.63 -46.46 15.79
CA ARG A 964 -2.81 -45.00 15.74
C ARG A 964 -4.03 -44.48 14.95
N PRO A 965 -4.40 -45.01 13.77
CA PRO A 965 -5.56 -44.49 13.03
C PRO A 965 -6.88 -44.65 13.81
N SER A 966 -6.99 -45.64 14.70
CA SER A 966 -8.12 -45.78 15.63
C SER A 966 -8.19 -44.68 16.69
N SER A 967 -7.06 -44.11 17.12
CA SER A 967 -7.02 -43.00 18.09
C SER A 967 -7.32 -41.63 17.46
N LEU A 968 -7.15 -41.52 16.13
CA LEU A 968 -7.46 -40.33 15.35
C LEU A 968 -8.95 -40.23 14.96
N LEU A 969 -9.69 -41.33 15.12
CA LEU A 969 -11.07 -41.48 14.64
C LEU A 969 -12.13 -41.59 15.74
N THR A 970 -11.79 -41.53 17.03
CA THR A 970 -12.80 -41.58 18.10
C THR A 970 -13.63 -40.29 18.17
N PRO A 971 -14.96 -40.36 17.89
CA PRO A 971 -15.87 -39.21 17.96
C PRO A 971 -16.84 -39.36 19.15
N ALA A 972 -17.10 -38.28 19.90
CA ALA A 972 -18.31 -38.24 20.75
C ALA A 972 -18.81 -36.87 21.21
N ASN A 973 -18.09 -35.75 21.05
CA ASN A 973 -18.62 -34.45 21.46
C ASN A 973 -18.61 -33.43 20.32
N THR A 974 -19.73 -32.71 20.19
CA THR A 974 -19.99 -31.62 19.25
C THR A 974 -19.21 -30.36 19.62
N ASP A 975 -17.90 -30.48 19.90
CA ASP A 975 -17.08 -29.35 20.25
C ASP A 975 -16.58 -28.65 18.99
N THR A 976 -16.85 -27.34 18.92
CA THR A 976 -16.47 -26.45 17.81
C THR A 976 -14.99 -26.52 17.46
N LEU A 977 -14.14 -26.83 18.44
CA LEU A 977 -12.70 -27.04 18.27
C LEU A 977 -12.38 -28.23 17.38
N GLN A 978 -13.07 -29.35 17.57
CA GLN A 978 -12.83 -30.57 16.81
C GLN A 978 -13.24 -30.40 15.33
N ALA A 979 -14.31 -29.64 15.07
CA ALA A 979 -14.73 -29.29 13.72
C ALA A 979 -13.67 -28.46 12.99
N ARG A 980 -13.08 -27.46 13.65
CA ARG A 980 -12.02 -26.62 13.04
C ARG A 980 -10.70 -27.36 12.81
N LEU A 981 -10.35 -28.33 13.66
CA LEU A 981 -9.14 -29.14 13.48
C LEU A 981 -9.28 -30.23 12.41
N GLN A 982 -10.50 -30.51 11.92
CA GLN A 982 -10.78 -31.64 11.03
C GLN A 982 -9.96 -31.59 9.74
N THR A 983 -9.80 -30.41 9.13
CA THR A 983 -9.04 -30.24 7.88
C THR A 983 -7.56 -30.59 8.08
N VAL A 984 -6.96 -30.08 9.17
CA VAL A 984 -5.57 -30.35 9.54
C VAL A 984 -5.37 -31.81 9.93
N HIS A 985 -6.34 -32.44 10.62
CA HIS A 985 -6.30 -33.87 10.93
C HIS A 985 -6.25 -34.74 9.69
N LEU A 986 -7.06 -34.44 8.66
CA LEU A 986 -7.04 -35.18 7.39
C LEU A 986 -5.67 -35.05 6.72
N GLN A 987 -5.09 -33.86 6.68
CA GLN A 987 -3.74 -33.66 6.13
C GLN A 987 -2.67 -34.44 6.90
N THR A 988 -2.70 -34.41 8.24
CA THR A 988 -1.77 -35.19 9.08
C THR A 988 -1.93 -36.69 8.87
N GLN A 989 -3.16 -37.17 8.64
CA GLN A 989 -3.42 -38.58 8.32
C GLN A 989 -2.78 -39.00 6.99
N THR A 990 -2.81 -38.14 5.97
CA THR A 990 -2.15 -38.44 4.68
C THR A 990 -0.63 -38.58 4.83
N VAL A 991 -0.01 -37.71 5.65
CA VAL A 991 1.43 -37.77 5.95
C VAL A 991 1.78 -39.06 6.71
N MET A 992 0.97 -39.41 7.71
CA MET A 992 1.14 -40.65 8.48
C MET A 992 0.98 -41.91 7.61
N GLN A 993 0.05 -41.93 6.65
CA GLN A 993 -0.11 -43.03 5.71
C GLN A 993 1.12 -43.17 4.78
N GLN A 994 1.71 -42.05 4.37
CA GLN A 994 2.94 -42.05 3.58
C GLN A 994 4.09 -42.71 4.35
N TRP A 995 4.29 -42.37 5.62
CA TRP A 995 5.33 -43.00 6.44
C TRP A 995 5.03 -44.45 6.82
N ALA A 996 3.76 -44.82 6.94
CA ALA A 996 3.35 -46.20 7.16
C ALA A 996 3.69 -47.12 5.98
N SER A 997 3.78 -46.57 4.76
CA SER A 997 4.18 -47.31 3.56
C SER A 997 5.67 -47.64 3.49
N LEU A 998 6.50 -46.98 4.32
CA LEU A 998 7.95 -47.20 4.34
C LEU A 998 8.30 -48.43 5.16
N SER A 999 9.01 -49.39 4.55
CA SER A 999 9.52 -50.59 5.21
C SER A 999 11.03 -50.53 5.41
N LEU A 1000 11.52 -51.11 6.50
CA LEU A 1000 12.96 -51.22 6.75
C LEU A 1000 13.64 -52.09 5.67
N PRO A 1001 14.85 -51.73 5.22
CA PRO A 1001 15.55 -52.47 4.17
C PRO A 1001 16.06 -53.81 4.71
N ALA A 1002 15.95 -54.86 3.89
CA ALA A 1002 16.69 -56.10 4.12
C ALA A 1002 18.21 -55.86 3.98
N PHE A 1003 19.02 -56.62 4.71
CA PHE A 1003 20.47 -56.50 4.64
C PHE A 1003 20.99 -56.74 3.22
N THR A 1004 21.73 -55.77 2.68
CA THR A 1004 22.44 -55.88 1.40
C THR A 1004 23.94 -56.11 1.62
N ALA A 1005 24.76 -56.13 0.56
CA ALA A 1005 26.20 -56.38 0.66
C ALA A 1005 26.99 -55.38 1.54
N SER A 1006 26.41 -54.24 1.93
CA SER A 1006 27.07 -53.21 2.75
C SER A 1006 26.22 -52.80 3.97
N SER A 1007 26.82 -52.87 5.16
CA SER A 1007 26.22 -52.40 6.41
C SER A 1007 25.97 -50.90 6.40
N LEU A 1008 26.89 -50.10 5.84
CA LEU A 1008 26.76 -48.64 5.73
C LEU A 1008 25.59 -48.24 4.84
N GLN A 1009 25.40 -48.90 3.70
CA GLN A 1009 24.27 -48.63 2.81
C GLN A 1009 22.94 -49.05 3.44
N THR A 1010 22.91 -50.20 4.12
CA THR A 1010 21.73 -50.69 4.82
C THR A 1010 21.35 -49.76 5.98
N GLN A 1011 22.32 -49.25 6.75
CA GLN A 1011 22.09 -48.27 7.82
C GLN A 1011 21.61 -46.91 7.27
N ALA A 1012 22.20 -46.43 6.16
CA ALA A 1012 21.76 -45.20 5.53
C ALA A 1012 20.32 -45.28 4.99
N ALA A 1013 19.92 -46.45 4.46
CA ALA A 1013 18.55 -46.69 4.03
C ALA A 1013 17.59 -46.83 5.23
N ALA A 1014 18.03 -47.47 6.33
CA ALA A 1014 17.23 -47.59 7.55
C ALA A 1014 17.01 -46.24 8.25
N ALA A 1015 17.99 -45.32 8.21
CA ALA A 1015 17.86 -43.97 8.76
C ALA A 1015 16.70 -43.16 8.16
N LYS A 1016 16.34 -43.44 6.90
CA LYS A 1016 15.19 -42.81 6.21
C LYS A 1016 13.84 -43.38 6.62
N VAL A 1017 13.82 -44.46 7.40
CA VAL A 1017 12.60 -45.17 7.80
C VAL A 1017 12.40 -45.12 9.32
N LEU A 1018 13.45 -45.30 10.11
CA LEU A 1018 13.36 -45.27 11.57
C LEU A 1018 13.00 -43.86 12.07
N ALA A 1019 11.92 -43.76 12.82
CA ALA A 1019 11.43 -42.49 13.35
C ALA A 1019 11.99 -42.15 14.75
N LEU A 1020 11.77 -40.92 15.19
CA LEU A 1020 12.14 -40.45 16.54
C LEU A 1020 11.59 -41.39 17.64
N GLU A 1021 10.33 -41.82 17.53
CA GLU A 1021 9.68 -42.72 18.49
C GLU A 1021 10.33 -44.12 18.50
N ASP A 1022 10.80 -44.60 17.35
CA ASP A 1022 11.52 -45.90 17.27
C ASP A 1022 12.86 -45.83 18.00
N LEU A 1023 13.55 -44.69 17.90
CA LEU A 1023 14.83 -44.45 18.57
C LEU A 1023 14.67 -44.23 20.08
N ALA A 1024 13.60 -43.57 20.51
CA ALA A 1024 13.29 -43.37 21.93
C ALA A 1024 12.88 -44.67 22.62
N GLY A 1025 12.11 -45.53 21.94
CA GLY A 1025 11.65 -46.82 22.49
C GLY A 1025 12.71 -47.92 22.56
N THR A 1026 13.79 -47.81 21.77
CA THR A 1026 14.82 -48.86 21.67
C THR A 1026 15.95 -48.66 22.68
N ALA A 1027 16.38 -49.72 23.35
CA ALA A 1027 17.56 -49.66 24.22
C ALA A 1027 18.84 -49.49 23.37
N GLY A 1028 19.44 -48.30 23.41
CA GLY A 1028 20.65 -48.01 22.63
C GLY A 1028 21.22 -46.60 22.86
N PRO A 1029 22.35 -46.27 22.21
CA PRO A 1029 23.02 -44.98 22.37
C PRO A 1029 22.23 -43.78 21.82
N LEU A 1030 21.20 -44.04 20.99
CA LEU A 1030 20.31 -43.02 20.42
C LEU A 1030 19.08 -42.72 21.29
N ARG A 1031 18.85 -43.50 22.36
CA ARG A 1031 17.67 -43.33 23.23
C ARG A 1031 17.65 -41.97 23.93
N LYS A 1032 18.75 -41.61 24.58
CA LYS A 1032 18.89 -40.31 25.28
C LYS A 1032 18.71 -39.11 24.34
N PRO A 1033 19.44 -39.00 23.21
CA PRO A 1033 19.27 -37.86 22.31
C PRO A 1033 17.89 -37.82 21.64
N ALA A 1034 17.22 -38.97 21.44
CA ALA A 1034 15.84 -38.99 20.95
C ALA A 1034 14.83 -38.49 22.00
N HIS A 1035 14.99 -38.88 23.27
CA HIS A 1035 14.16 -38.38 24.36
C HIS A 1035 14.38 -36.89 24.62
N GLU A 1036 15.63 -36.43 24.67
CA GLU A 1036 15.96 -35.01 24.84
C GLU A 1036 15.33 -34.16 23.73
N LEU A 1037 15.42 -34.60 22.46
CA LEU A 1037 14.77 -33.89 21.35
C LEU A 1037 13.25 -33.88 21.50
N ARG A 1038 12.64 -35.02 21.87
CA ARG A 1038 11.18 -35.10 22.09
C ARG A 1038 10.72 -34.15 23.21
N GLU A 1039 11.40 -34.14 24.35
CA GLU A 1039 11.10 -33.25 25.48
C GLU A 1039 11.24 -31.77 25.08
N GLN A 1040 12.30 -31.42 24.35
CA GLN A 1040 12.47 -30.04 23.84
C GLN A 1040 11.37 -29.61 22.87
N LEU A 1041 10.91 -30.51 22.00
CA LEU A 1041 9.81 -30.24 21.08
C LEU A 1041 8.48 -30.07 21.83
N GLU A 1042 8.21 -30.92 22.81
CA GLU A 1042 7.00 -30.85 23.65
C GLU A 1042 6.96 -29.53 24.45
N HIS A 1043 8.08 -29.19 25.09
CA HIS A 1043 8.24 -27.95 25.85
C HIS A 1043 8.09 -26.70 24.97
N CYS A 1044 8.67 -26.71 23.76
CA CYS A 1044 8.50 -25.64 22.77
C CYS A 1044 7.04 -25.41 22.40
N GLN A 1045 6.24 -26.47 22.23
CA GLN A 1045 4.83 -26.35 21.81
C GLN A 1045 3.93 -25.82 22.93
N SER A 1046 4.17 -26.23 24.17
CA SER A 1046 3.45 -25.68 25.31
C SER A 1046 3.79 -24.21 25.55
N CYS A 1047 5.08 -23.88 25.53
CA CYS A 1047 5.54 -22.50 25.68
C CYS A 1047 5.01 -21.61 24.55
N LEU A 1048 4.95 -22.12 23.31
CA LEU A 1048 4.32 -21.42 22.19
C LEU A 1048 2.83 -21.14 22.48
N LEU A 1049 2.10 -22.11 22.99
CA LEU A 1049 0.69 -21.95 23.36
C LEU A 1049 0.51 -20.92 24.50
N GLU A 1050 1.38 -20.94 25.51
CA GLU A 1050 1.39 -19.97 26.60
C GLU A 1050 1.62 -18.54 26.07
N LYS A 1051 2.64 -18.32 25.23
CA LYS A 1051 2.94 -16.99 24.67
C LYS A 1051 1.88 -16.53 23.67
N LEU A 1052 1.30 -17.42 22.87
CA LEU A 1052 0.15 -17.10 22.02
C LEU A 1052 -1.03 -16.63 22.86
N ASN A 1053 -1.29 -17.23 24.02
CA ASN A 1053 -2.39 -16.84 24.89
C ASN A 1053 -2.23 -15.43 25.51
N LEU A 1054 -1.01 -14.88 25.54
CA LEU A 1054 -0.75 -13.49 25.94
C LEU A 1054 -1.19 -12.48 24.85
N LEU A 1055 -1.21 -12.91 23.58
CA LEU A 1055 -1.55 -12.05 22.46
C LEU A 1055 -3.06 -11.79 22.33
N PRO A 1056 -3.46 -10.67 21.69
CA PRO A 1056 -4.86 -10.30 21.52
C PRO A 1056 -5.72 -11.41 20.91
N PRO A 1057 -6.90 -11.71 21.50
CA PRO A 1057 -7.79 -12.76 21.00
C PRO A 1057 -8.25 -12.55 19.55
N SER A 1058 -8.39 -11.30 19.10
CA SER A 1058 -8.75 -10.96 17.72
C SER A 1058 -7.70 -11.42 16.71
N LEU A 1059 -6.41 -11.24 17.01
CA LEU A 1059 -5.29 -11.68 16.18
C LEU A 1059 -5.19 -13.20 16.17
N ARG A 1060 -5.31 -13.84 17.34
CA ARG A 1060 -5.37 -15.30 17.44
C ARG A 1060 -6.53 -15.89 16.64
N LEU A 1061 -7.70 -15.27 16.67
CA LEU A 1061 -8.86 -15.70 15.87
C LEU A 1061 -8.57 -15.62 14.37
N GLN A 1062 -8.00 -14.50 13.92
CA GLN A 1062 -7.62 -14.30 12.52
C GLN A 1062 -6.56 -15.32 12.07
N TRP A 1063 -5.52 -15.55 12.87
CA TRP A 1063 -4.49 -16.54 12.56
C TRP A 1063 -5.04 -17.96 12.60
N GLY A 1064 -5.95 -18.28 13.52
CA GLY A 1064 -6.65 -19.55 13.59
C GLY A 1064 -7.49 -19.83 12.35
N GLN A 1065 -8.21 -18.83 11.82
CA GLN A 1065 -8.97 -18.96 10.57
C GLN A 1065 -8.06 -19.17 9.36
N LEU A 1066 -6.98 -18.39 9.24
CA LEU A 1066 -6.01 -18.55 8.17
C LEU A 1066 -5.25 -19.89 8.28
N ALA A 1067 -5.05 -20.40 9.50
CA ALA A 1067 -4.51 -21.71 9.75
C ALA A 1067 -5.52 -22.81 9.38
N GLU A 1068 -6.82 -22.64 9.61
CA GLU A 1068 -7.86 -23.57 9.17
C GLU A 1068 -7.87 -23.69 7.63
N ASP A 1069 -7.76 -22.56 6.93
CA ASP A 1069 -7.78 -22.46 5.46
C ASP A 1069 -6.42 -22.78 4.77
N ASP A 1070 -5.37 -23.10 5.54
CA ASP A 1070 -3.99 -23.31 5.05
C ASP A 1070 -3.41 -22.11 4.25
N GLN A 1071 -3.86 -20.89 4.56
CA GLN A 1071 -3.42 -19.65 3.93
C GLN A 1071 -2.30 -18.94 4.70
N ILE A 1072 -2.04 -19.37 5.94
CA ILE A 1072 -0.98 -18.79 6.76
C ILE A 1072 0.40 -19.37 6.39
N ARG A 1073 1.37 -18.48 6.18
CA ARG A 1073 2.78 -18.85 5.96
C ARG A 1073 3.43 -19.19 7.30
N VAL A 1074 3.24 -20.42 7.76
CA VAL A 1074 3.67 -20.88 9.08
C VAL A 1074 5.19 -20.70 9.32
N GLU A 1075 6.01 -20.91 8.30
CA GLU A 1075 7.48 -20.82 8.40
C GLU A 1075 7.98 -19.35 8.50
N ASP A 1076 7.20 -18.39 7.97
CA ASP A 1076 7.60 -16.97 7.87
C ASP A 1076 6.66 -16.09 8.72
N VAL A 1077 6.93 -16.02 10.02
CA VAL A 1077 6.09 -15.30 11.00
C VAL A 1077 5.98 -13.79 10.72
N SER A 1078 7.00 -13.18 10.11
CA SER A 1078 6.98 -11.75 9.73
C SER A 1078 5.91 -11.39 8.72
N TRP A 1079 5.36 -12.37 7.99
CA TRP A 1079 4.29 -12.18 7.02
C TRP A 1079 2.89 -12.42 7.60
N TRP A 1080 2.80 -12.69 8.91
CA TRP A 1080 1.51 -12.92 9.56
C TRP A 1080 0.73 -11.60 9.65
N PRO A 1081 -0.56 -11.60 9.27
CA PRO A 1081 -1.34 -10.37 9.24
C PRO A 1081 -1.55 -9.84 10.66
N GLY A 1082 -1.28 -8.55 10.86
CA GLY A 1082 -1.47 -7.89 12.16
C GLY A 1082 -0.32 -8.11 13.15
N MET A 1083 0.85 -8.57 12.71
CA MET A 1083 2.04 -8.69 13.56
C MET A 1083 2.47 -7.34 14.16
N ASP A 1084 2.40 -6.25 13.40
CA ASP A 1084 2.68 -4.88 13.91
C ASP A 1084 1.79 -4.50 15.10
N ARG A 1085 0.54 -5.00 15.12
CA ARG A 1085 -0.40 -4.78 16.24
C ARG A 1085 -0.05 -5.64 17.44
N ALA A 1086 0.38 -6.89 17.22
CA ALA A 1086 0.86 -7.77 18.28
C ALA A 1086 2.12 -7.21 18.95
N GLU A 1087 3.05 -6.66 18.16
CA GLU A 1087 4.28 -6.05 18.66
C GLU A 1087 4.02 -4.76 19.45
N ALA A 1088 3.04 -3.96 19.04
CA ALA A 1088 2.63 -2.76 19.76
C ALA A 1088 2.00 -3.08 21.12
N ASP A 1089 1.28 -4.20 21.24
CA ASP A 1089 0.61 -4.61 22.48
C ASP A 1089 1.57 -5.31 23.45
N ASP A 1090 2.34 -6.31 22.98
CA ASP A 1090 3.37 -7.01 23.75
C ASP A 1090 4.52 -7.48 22.84
N PHE A 1091 5.50 -6.61 22.68
CA PHE A 1091 6.71 -6.86 21.89
C PHE A 1091 7.44 -8.14 22.29
N ASN A 1092 7.53 -8.43 23.59
CA ASN A 1092 8.27 -9.59 24.08
C ASN A 1092 7.54 -10.89 23.71
N ALA A 1093 6.22 -10.96 23.92
CA ALA A 1093 5.43 -12.12 23.55
C ALA A 1093 5.44 -12.37 22.03
N ALA A 1094 5.23 -11.32 21.23
CA ALA A 1094 5.24 -11.42 19.76
C ALA A 1094 6.60 -11.90 19.23
N ARG A 1095 7.69 -11.35 19.79
CA ARG A 1095 9.04 -11.77 19.46
C ARG A 1095 9.32 -13.22 19.87
N THR A 1096 8.99 -13.63 21.10
CA THR A 1096 9.20 -15.02 21.56
C THR A 1096 8.43 -16.03 20.69
N VAL A 1097 7.20 -15.71 20.27
CA VAL A 1097 6.44 -16.55 19.31
C VAL A 1097 7.21 -16.72 18.00
N SER A 1098 7.76 -15.63 17.44
CA SER A 1098 8.56 -15.69 16.21
C SER A 1098 9.83 -16.55 16.36
N GLU A 1099 10.49 -16.45 17.52
CA GLU A 1099 11.71 -17.18 17.83
C GLU A 1099 11.45 -18.67 18.07
N LEU A 1100 10.36 -19.02 18.76
CA LEU A 1100 9.95 -20.42 18.98
C LEU A 1100 9.63 -21.13 17.67
N ILE A 1101 8.90 -20.47 16.75
CA ILE A 1101 8.57 -21.04 15.44
C ILE A 1101 9.83 -21.19 14.57
N ALA A 1102 10.74 -20.22 14.61
CA ALA A 1102 12.01 -20.33 13.89
C ALA A 1102 12.91 -21.46 14.45
N TRP A 1103 12.97 -21.61 15.77
CA TRP A 1103 13.67 -22.71 16.44
C TRP A 1103 13.06 -24.07 16.08
N TRP A 1104 11.73 -24.16 16.05
CA TRP A 1104 10.97 -25.36 15.69
C TRP A 1104 11.38 -25.91 14.31
N PHE A 1105 11.34 -25.07 13.27
CA PHE A 1105 11.72 -25.51 11.92
C PHE A 1105 13.22 -25.76 11.75
N ARG A 1106 14.09 -25.16 12.58
CA ARG A 1106 15.54 -25.40 12.55
C ARG A 1106 15.93 -26.80 13.05
N GLN A 1107 15.06 -27.48 13.79
CA GLN A 1107 15.30 -28.86 14.20
C GLN A 1107 15.32 -29.82 13.00
N LEU A 1108 14.64 -29.47 11.91
CA LEU A 1108 14.72 -30.19 10.64
C LEU A 1108 16.00 -29.84 9.87
N ASP A 1109 16.56 -30.84 9.20
CA ASP A 1109 17.64 -30.65 8.24
C ASP A 1109 17.14 -29.92 6.97
N ARG A 1110 18.03 -29.18 6.29
CA ARG A 1110 17.66 -28.44 5.07
C ARG A 1110 17.13 -29.36 3.97
N ASP A 1111 17.60 -30.60 3.91
CA ASP A 1111 17.18 -31.61 2.92
C ASP A 1111 16.01 -32.48 3.42
N ALA A 1112 15.33 -32.11 4.52
CA ALA A 1112 14.23 -32.88 5.08
C ALA A 1112 13.07 -33.05 4.08
N SER A 1113 12.40 -34.21 4.15
CA SER A 1113 11.29 -34.54 3.25
C SER A 1113 10.10 -33.57 3.38
N ALA A 1114 9.35 -33.41 2.28
CA ALA A 1114 8.15 -32.57 2.25
C ALA A 1114 7.07 -33.05 3.25
N ALA A 1115 7.00 -34.36 3.50
CA ALA A 1115 6.13 -34.97 4.50
C ALA A 1115 6.47 -34.49 5.92
N SER A 1116 7.76 -34.45 6.27
CA SER A 1116 8.25 -33.99 7.57
C SER A 1116 8.02 -32.49 7.78
N ARG A 1117 8.26 -31.67 6.75
CA ARG A 1117 7.91 -30.24 6.79
C ARG A 1117 6.40 -30.02 6.96
N SER A 1118 5.58 -30.82 6.27
CA SER A 1118 4.12 -30.78 6.38
C SER A 1118 3.63 -31.13 7.80
N ALA A 1119 4.20 -32.16 8.43
CA ALA A 1119 3.88 -32.50 9.82
C ALA A 1119 4.22 -31.37 10.80
N MET A 1120 5.40 -30.74 10.65
CA MET A 1120 5.80 -29.60 11.48
C MET A 1120 4.87 -28.39 11.29
N ARG A 1121 4.42 -28.13 10.05
CA ARG A 1121 3.44 -27.08 9.74
C ARG A 1121 2.06 -27.37 10.33
N ASN A 1122 1.59 -28.61 10.22
CA ASN A 1122 0.28 -29.03 10.74
C ASN A 1122 0.20 -28.88 12.27
N MET A 1123 1.29 -29.13 13.00
CA MET A 1123 1.32 -28.91 14.45
C MET A 1123 1.13 -27.44 14.81
N ILE A 1124 1.89 -26.53 14.18
CA ILE A 1124 1.75 -25.09 14.49
C ILE A 1124 0.36 -24.60 14.10
N ARG A 1125 -0.19 -25.06 12.97
CA ARG A 1125 -1.58 -24.74 12.57
C ARG A 1125 -2.58 -25.23 13.61
N ALA A 1126 -2.42 -26.44 14.13
CA ALA A 1126 -3.27 -26.97 15.19
C ALA A 1126 -3.16 -26.14 16.48
N VAL A 1127 -1.94 -25.73 16.88
CA VAL A 1127 -1.72 -24.84 18.04
C VAL A 1127 -2.37 -23.47 17.83
N LEU A 1128 -2.29 -22.89 16.64
CA LEU A 1128 -2.96 -21.62 16.33
C LEU A 1128 -4.48 -21.75 16.39
N ILE A 1129 -5.05 -22.81 15.82
CA ILE A 1129 -6.49 -23.08 15.89
C ILE A 1129 -6.92 -23.27 17.35
N HIS A 1130 -6.14 -24.02 18.14
CA HIS A 1130 -6.41 -24.22 19.56
C HIS A 1130 -6.35 -22.89 20.33
N ALA A 1131 -5.30 -22.08 20.14
CA ALA A 1131 -5.15 -20.78 20.78
C ALA A 1131 -6.24 -19.77 20.37
N SER A 1132 -6.78 -19.90 19.16
CA SER A 1132 -7.82 -19.04 18.59
C SER A 1132 -9.18 -19.16 19.26
N LEU A 1133 -9.48 -20.35 19.79
CA LEU A 1133 -10.78 -20.64 20.39
C LEU A 1133 -10.87 -20.13 21.82
N GLY A 1134 -9.72 -19.81 22.44
CA GLY A 1134 -9.62 -19.46 23.86
C GLY A 1134 -10.11 -20.60 24.75
N ASP A 1135 -9.71 -20.61 26.01
CA ASP A 1135 -10.37 -21.48 26.97
C ASP A 1135 -11.72 -20.83 27.35
N PRO A 1136 -12.89 -21.47 27.17
CA PRO A 1136 -14.15 -20.95 27.69
C PRO A 1136 -14.14 -20.75 29.23
N GLN A 1137 -13.14 -21.28 29.94
CA GLN A 1137 -12.89 -21.03 31.37
C GLN A 1137 -12.01 -19.79 31.66
N GLU A 1138 -11.43 -19.14 30.64
CA GLU A 1138 -10.62 -17.92 30.82
C GLU A 1138 -11.47 -16.64 30.94
N ILE A 1139 -12.70 -16.63 30.42
CA ILE A 1139 -13.62 -15.50 30.59
C ILE A 1139 -14.29 -15.58 31.95
N ILE A 1140 -14.02 -14.60 32.82
CA ILE A 1140 -14.75 -14.45 34.08
C ILE A 1140 -16.14 -13.93 33.71
N ARG A 1141 -17.15 -14.80 33.83
CA ARG A 1141 -18.56 -14.48 33.54
C ARG A 1141 -19.41 -14.76 34.75
N GLY A 1142 -20.42 -13.95 34.96
CA GLY A 1142 -21.35 -14.13 36.06
C GLY A 1142 -22.58 -13.27 35.93
N ASN A 1143 -23.44 -13.35 36.93
CA ASN A 1143 -24.62 -12.50 37.04
C ASN A 1143 -24.60 -11.76 38.38
N VAL A 1144 -25.28 -10.62 38.42
CA VAL A 1144 -25.50 -9.90 39.68
C VAL A 1144 -26.34 -10.77 40.62
N HIS A 1145 -25.78 -11.12 41.77
CA HIS A 1145 -26.45 -11.89 42.81
C HIS A 1145 -27.26 -10.98 43.74
N VAL A 1146 -26.62 -9.92 44.24
CA VAL A 1146 -27.26 -8.89 45.08
C VAL A 1146 -27.03 -7.53 44.42
N PRO A 1147 -28.09 -6.88 43.88
CA PRO A 1147 -27.96 -5.56 43.27
C PRO A 1147 -27.71 -4.47 44.33
N PRO A 1148 -27.06 -3.36 43.96
CA PRO A 1148 -26.79 -2.24 44.86
C PRO A 1148 -28.09 -1.47 45.18
N ARG A 1149 -28.11 -0.75 46.31
CA ARG A 1149 -29.25 0.11 46.70
C ARG A 1149 -29.44 1.30 45.76
N LEU A 1150 -28.33 1.83 45.23
CA LEU A 1150 -28.26 2.92 44.28
C LEU A 1150 -27.20 2.59 43.21
N ALA A 1151 -27.45 2.91 41.95
CA ALA A 1151 -26.46 2.76 40.87
C ALA A 1151 -25.55 4.00 40.83
N ALA A 1152 -24.60 4.08 41.77
CA ALA A 1152 -23.66 5.19 41.92
C ALA A 1152 -22.22 4.68 42.07
N ILE A 1153 -21.24 5.52 41.72
CA ILE A 1153 -19.82 5.23 41.89
C ILE A 1153 -19.51 5.06 43.39
N GLY A 1154 -18.78 4.00 43.73
CA GLY A 1154 -18.42 3.62 45.10
C GLY A 1154 -19.38 2.64 45.79
N GLU A 1155 -20.56 2.39 45.21
CA GLU A 1155 -21.52 1.41 45.76
C GLU A 1155 -21.07 -0.04 45.55
N ARG A 1156 -21.42 -0.90 46.51
CA ARG A 1156 -21.04 -2.32 46.53
C ARG A 1156 -22.19 -3.20 46.05
N LEU A 1157 -21.85 -4.21 45.26
CA LEU A 1157 -22.79 -5.25 44.82
C LEU A 1157 -22.11 -6.62 44.82
N GLN A 1158 -22.91 -7.68 44.92
CA GLN A 1158 -22.40 -9.05 44.90
C GLN A 1158 -22.70 -9.70 43.55
N VAL A 1159 -21.69 -10.35 42.97
CA VAL A 1159 -21.80 -11.07 41.70
C VAL A 1159 -21.46 -12.54 41.91
N LYS A 1160 -22.16 -13.42 41.20
CA LYS A 1160 -21.83 -14.84 41.18
C LYS A 1160 -21.09 -15.14 39.89
N LEU A 1161 -19.80 -15.42 40.00
CA LEU A 1161 -18.90 -15.68 38.88
C LEU A 1161 -18.70 -17.18 38.67
N ASN A 1162 -18.35 -17.56 37.44
CA ASN A 1162 -17.98 -18.93 37.08
C ASN A 1162 -16.66 -19.40 37.70
N ARG A 1163 -15.78 -18.48 38.11
CA ARG A 1163 -14.46 -18.78 38.69
C ARG A 1163 -13.94 -17.70 39.66
N PRO A 1164 -12.94 -18.06 40.47
CA PRO A 1164 -11.87 -17.26 41.04
C PRO A 1164 -11.47 -15.91 40.45
N PRO A 1165 -11.98 -14.72 40.82
CA PRO A 1165 -11.29 -13.48 40.46
C PRO A 1165 -10.19 -13.14 41.49
N LEU A 1166 -9.10 -12.51 41.05
CA LEU A 1166 -8.14 -11.88 41.96
C LEU A 1166 -8.72 -10.54 42.46
N PRO A 1167 -8.48 -10.14 43.73
CA PRO A 1167 -8.79 -8.79 44.19
C PRO A 1167 -8.16 -7.73 43.28
N GLY A 1168 -8.91 -6.68 42.96
CA GLY A 1168 -8.53 -5.62 42.02
C GLY A 1168 -8.89 -5.87 40.55
N THR A 1169 -9.38 -7.06 40.18
CA THR A 1169 -9.81 -7.35 38.80
C THR A 1169 -10.98 -6.46 38.40
N ARG A 1170 -10.90 -5.81 37.23
CA ARG A 1170 -11.99 -5.00 36.69
C ARG A 1170 -12.99 -5.85 35.90
N LEU A 1171 -14.27 -5.72 36.22
CA LEU A 1171 -15.38 -6.40 35.54
C LEU A 1171 -16.27 -5.39 34.82
N GLN A 1172 -16.83 -5.76 33.68
CA GLN A 1172 -17.84 -4.96 32.98
C GLN A 1172 -19.24 -5.48 33.32
N LEU A 1173 -20.13 -4.58 33.73
CA LEU A 1173 -21.53 -4.85 33.97
C LEU A 1173 -22.32 -4.60 32.69
N LEU A 1174 -23.09 -5.60 32.24
CA LEU A 1174 -23.88 -5.59 31.02
C LEU A 1174 -25.37 -5.58 31.36
N ASP A 1175 -26.15 -4.75 30.66
CA ASP A 1175 -27.62 -4.80 30.69
C ASP A 1175 -28.13 -6.04 29.93
N THR A 1176 -29.42 -6.30 30.06
CA THR A 1176 -30.22 -7.28 29.31
C THR A 1176 -30.07 -7.18 27.79
N GLU A 1177 -29.73 -6.00 27.24
CA GLU A 1177 -29.39 -5.80 25.81
C GLU A 1177 -27.89 -5.98 25.49
N GLN A 1178 -27.09 -6.53 26.41
CA GLN A 1178 -25.63 -6.70 26.31
C GLN A 1178 -24.85 -5.38 26.12
N ARG A 1179 -25.38 -4.25 26.59
CA ARG A 1179 -24.67 -2.96 26.61
C ARG A 1179 -23.93 -2.77 27.92
N VAL A 1180 -22.71 -2.21 27.88
CA VAL A 1180 -21.91 -1.93 29.08
C VAL A 1180 -22.52 -0.75 29.85
N VAL A 1181 -22.93 -1.01 31.09
CA VAL A 1181 -23.57 -0.04 32.00
C VAL A 1181 -22.57 0.56 32.99
N ALA A 1182 -21.67 -0.27 33.53
CA ALA A 1182 -20.72 0.12 34.57
C ALA A 1182 -19.44 -0.71 34.52
N VAL A 1183 -18.35 -0.17 35.06
CA VAL A 1183 -17.12 -0.91 35.35
C VAL A 1183 -17.03 -1.14 36.86
N LEU A 1184 -16.82 -2.38 37.24
CA LEU A 1184 -16.74 -2.84 38.61
C LEU A 1184 -15.30 -3.23 38.95
N ALA A 1185 -14.87 -3.10 40.21
CA ALA A 1185 -13.60 -3.66 40.70
C ALA A 1185 -13.85 -4.65 41.83
N VAL A 1186 -13.24 -5.83 41.71
CA VAL A 1186 -13.34 -6.90 42.71
C VAL A 1186 -12.64 -6.46 43.99
N GLU A 1187 -13.37 -6.38 45.10
CA GLU A 1187 -12.79 -6.14 46.43
C GLU A 1187 -12.38 -7.45 47.09
N ASP A 1188 -13.29 -8.43 47.09
CA ASP A 1188 -13.11 -9.69 47.81
C ASP A 1188 -13.91 -10.84 47.17
N HIS A 1189 -13.45 -12.07 47.34
CA HIS A 1189 -14.08 -13.27 46.81
C HIS A 1189 -14.42 -14.27 47.93
N SER A 1190 -15.71 -14.63 48.03
CA SER A 1190 -16.18 -15.70 48.90
C SER A 1190 -16.65 -16.91 48.07
N PRO A 1191 -16.73 -18.12 48.66
CA PRO A 1191 -17.18 -19.34 47.96
C PRO A 1191 -18.59 -19.24 47.35
N GLN A 1192 -19.42 -18.30 47.83
CA GLN A 1192 -20.80 -18.13 47.38
C GLN A 1192 -21.00 -16.94 46.44
N SER A 1193 -20.21 -15.87 46.59
CA SER A 1193 -20.30 -14.65 45.78
C SER A 1193 -19.02 -13.81 45.84
N THR A 1194 -18.82 -12.93 44.86
CA THR A 1194 -17.71 -11.97 44.82
C THR A 1194 -18.26 -10.57 45.13
N GLN A 1195 -17.63 -9.86 46.07
CA GLN A 1195 -17.94 -8.47 46.36
C GLN A 1195 -17.21 -7.56 45.37
N VAL A 1196 -17.95 -6.65 44.76
CA VAL A 1196 -17.47 -5.77 43.71
C VAL A 1196 -17.96 -4.35 43.98
N THR A 1197 -17.10 -3.36 43.77
CA THR A 1197 -17.44 -1.94 43.84
C THR A 1197 -17.63 -1.36 42.46
N ILE A 1198 -18.57 -0.44 42.30
CA ILE A 1198 -18.74 0.31 41.04
C ILE A 1198 -17.64 1.39 40.99
N VAL A 1199 -16.69 1.25 40.07
CA VAL A 1199 -15.60 2.22 39.87
C VAL A 1199 -16.00 3.29 38.87
N ASP A 1200 -16.74 2.91 37.82
CA ASP A 1200 -17.16 3.83 36.77
C ASP A 1200 -18.58 3.50 36.30
N MET A 1201 -19.36 4.53 35.97
CA MET A 1201 -20.74 4.43 35.50
C MET A 1201 -20.84 5.07 34.12
N LEU A 1202 -21.02 4.23 33.09
CA LEU A 1202 -21.12 4.68 31.70
C LEU A 1202 -22.53 5.16 31.34
N GLN A 1203 -23.57 4.70 32.06
CA GLN A 1203 -24.96 5.11 31.85
C GLN A 1203 -25.63 5.51 33.18
N SER A 1204 -25.89 6.81 33.36
CA SER A 1204 -26.55 7.33 34.56
C SER A 1204 -28.05 7.02 34.58
N GLY A 1205 -28.58 6.49 35.69
CA GLY A 1205 -30.02 6.30 35.93
C GLY A 1205 -30.57 4.88 35.71
N VAL A 1206 -29.71 3.89 35.41
CA VAL A 1206 -30.11 2.49 35.21
C VAL A 1206 -30.32 1.77 36.54
N LYS A 1207 -31.47 1.10 36.73
CA LYS A 1207 -31.71 0.22 37.89
C LYS A 1207 -31.08 -1.16 37.65
N ILE A 1208 -29.89 -1.37 38.23
CA ILE A 1208 -29.17 -2.65 38.19
C ILE A 1208 -30.02 -3.74 38.87
N ASN A 1209 -30.28 -4.84 38.16
CA ASN A 1209 -31.03 -5.98 38.69
C ASN A 1209 -30.25 -7.30 38.49
N THR A 1210 -30.78 -8.42 38.97
CA THR A 1210 -30.10 -9.73 38.93
C THR A 1210 -30.00 -10.35 37.53
N ARG A 1211 -30.66 -9.77 36.52
CA ARG A 1211 -30.57 -10.20 35.11
C ARG A 1211 -29.35 -9.61 34.41
N PHE A 1212 -28.66 -8.66 35.04
CA PHE A 1212 -27.46 -8.05 34.49
C PHE A 1212 -26.34 -9.06 34.59
N SER A 1213 -25.61 -9.21 33.48
CA SER A 1213 -24.46 -10.10 33.40
C SER A 1213 -23.17 -9.31 33.62
N VAL A 1214 -22.15 -10.00 34.05
CA VAL A 1214 -20.85 -9.44 34.40
C VAL A 1214 -19.81 -10.23 33.65
N VAL A 1215 -18.93 -9.54 32.93
CA VAL A 1215 -17.90 -10.17 32.10
C VAL A 1215 -16.57 -9.46 32.32
N ALA A 1216 -15.48 -10.22 32.41
CA ALA A 1216 -14.13 -9.70 32.32
C ALA A 1216 -13.25 -10.57 31.43
N ASN A 1217 -12.31 -9.92 30.75
CA ASN A 1217 -11.29 -10.57 29.94
C ASN A 1217 -9.95 -10.52 30.70
N LYS A 1218 -9.06 -11.48 30.48
CA LYS A 1218 -7.71 -11.53 31.07
C LYS A 1218 -6.90 -10.23 30.80
N LEU A 1219 -7.22 -9.52 29.72
CA LEU A 1219 -6.56 -8.28 29.27
C LEU A 1219 -7.20 -6.97 29.77
N THR A 1220 -8.26 -6.99 30.60
CA THR A 1220 -8.72 -5.75 31.26
C THR A 1220 -7.73 -5.35 32.36
N GLN A 1221 -6.69 -4.63 31.93
CA GLN A 1221 -5.57 -4.04 32.65
C GLN A 1221 -5.66 -4.11 34.19
N GLN A 1222 -4.77 -4.91 34.78
CA GLN A 1222 -4.18 -4.62 36.08
C GLN A 1222 -3.28 -3.39 35.90
N ARG A 1223 -3.85 -2.18 36.01
CA ARG A 1223 -3.07 -1.02 36.42
C ARG A 1223 -3.15 -0.94 37.94
N LEU A 1224 -2.13 -1.46 38.61
CA LEU A 1224 -1.69 -0.94 39.90
C LEU A 1224 -0.79 0.27 39.66
#